data_AF-A0AAN9YUH3-F1
#
_entry.id   AF-A0AAN9YUH3-F1
#
_cell.length_a   1.000
_cell.length_b   1.000
_cell.length_c   1.000
_cell.angle_alpha   90.00
_cell.angle_beta   90.00
_cell.angle_gamma   90.00
#
_symmetry.space_group_name_H-M   'P 1'
#
loop_
_entity.id
_entity.type
_entity.pdbx_description
1 polymer ?
#
loop_
_entity_poly.entity_id
_entity_poly.type
_entity_poly.pdbx_seq_one_letter_code
_entity_poly.pdbx_strand_id
1 'polypeptide(L)'
;MASQSFFEGNGSFWKPVGNGSLFETVGASYPLYPRGVSSPGADITIFPNDTTVLTFDSTGIKLSLALPIISLLLDADRNIWPVSCTYPLSGQYDHLPRVLFYILIVFAILFRHRTRIAEAALGVVMSYSATACIHLFVLLGAYKFGLPWETLGRDVEDAKAYGDVDFWGIAPVVAVSAIVLIPILTWSESFKGSRGKAIIVYWSLLIFVSFAIICSYVYTFGTWYFDRIESVTSCKKSCPMSRSFVSQDIPLWNVDDYNSDECQCNDFCGLISPDAPLRKKQGMVPLLYYEPSQNHYCRDLNEDPLCIYPSAGARHLSLAVFSLWVVALFLGLLALLGVNSSSESVRNTIFRAANMTCRDVVTTIFKGQRQQAVLKKLRLQTPHRHQTAYRRFRRLVAKSVAALYYGLAFVGLVLSPVLFATSIIAIELFLGSISTSERSDAIGSWAPWVAAMLVLLSSAIIRLTRILVEIVSRTFTKIRWLIQYSSEERRELETLENRQSHVEPFLEESIEHVGYAMMHSYWYFAVRIKAFIEWWRDPEKYSVNEYRGHGVLEGLHGLDVYVAEPASGQPPKGFIVLIPDAFGWDFVNIQLMADNFARKKDYRVYVPDFMNGHSAPLYIIDKMKALEGKTWWDTLAKPYHGFWLLYAVIPWIIPNRFSKTFPRVKAFFEALRRNEGAHLPVGVTGYCWGGNHVVQLAAGHKADGKPLVDAAFTAHPSMLKFYGDIEKIRVPTSFAIPSSDPLMSLEQAEGTRKIVEALPDGQKGEVQIYEGYAHGFACRIDPKNADPEGPERAENQALAWFEKHFEGIVY
;
A
#
# COMPACT_ATOMS: atom_id res chain seq x y z
N MET A 1 -15.00 7.70 -79.25
CA MET A 1 -13.81 8.25 -78.59
C MET A 1 -14.33 9.34 -77.67
N ALA A 2 -14.47 9.16 -76.35
CA ALA A 2 -13.47 8.76 -75.36
C ALA A 2 -12.31 9.79 -75.31
N SER A 3 -11.91 10.34 -74.16
CA SER A 3 -12.37 10.18 -72.78
C SER A 3 -11.73 11.26 -71.90
N GLN A 4 -12.46 11.92 -70.99
CA GLN A 4 -11.85 12.76 -69.95
C GLN A 4 -12.49 12.53 -68.58
N SER A 5 -11.75 11.80 -67.74
CA SER A 5 -11.63 11.96 -66.28
C SER A 5 -12.87 12.41 -65.49
N PHE A 6 -13.67 11.43 -65.06
CA PHE A 6 -14.21 11.47 -63.69
C PHE A 6 -13.05 11.33 -62.70
N PHE A 7 -13.14 12.01 -61.55
CA PHE A 7 -12.12 12.16 -60.50
C PHE A 7 -10.90 13.02 -60.86
N GLU A 8 -10.98 14.30 -60.48
CA GLU A 8 -9.93 14.96 -59.69
C GLU A 8 -10.57 16.13 -58.92
N GLY A 9 -10.65 16.00 -57.61
CA GLY A 9 -11.30 16.97 -56.72
C GLY A 9 -10.46 17.18 -55.48
N ASN A 10 -9.44 18.03 -55.59
CA ASN A 10 -8.65 18.48 -54.44
C ASN A 10 -9.56 19.19 -53.43
N GLY A 11 -9.45 18.81 -52.16
CA GLY A 11 -10.27 19.37 -51.09
C GLY A 11 -9.97 20.85 -50.85
N SER A 12 -10.93 21.70 -51.14
CA SER A 12 -11.08 23.01 -50.52
C SER A 12 -12.54 23.14 -50.11
N PHE A 13 -12.78 23.29 -48.81
CA PHE A 13 -14.13 23.45 -48.29
C PHE A 13 -14.53 24.96 -48.29
N TRP A 14 -15.82 25.17 -48.05
CA TRP A 14 -16.67 26.37 -47.97
C TRP A 14 -16.19 27.80 -48.33
N LYS A 15 -17.10 28.50 -49.05
CA LYS A 15 -17.32 29.96 -48.95
C LYS A 15 -18.72 30.21 -48.35
N PRO A 16 -18.94 31.29 -47.59
CA PRO A 16 -20.27 31.67 -47.14
C PRO A 16 -21.08 32.29 -48.30
N VAL A 17 -22.28 31.78 -48.57
CA VAL A 17 -23.12 32.24 -49.70
C VAL A 17 -24.56 32.57 -49.25
N GLY A 18 -24.82 33.88 -49.15
CA GLY A 18 -26.04 34.52 -49.69
C GLY A 18 -27.38 34.40 -48.95
N ASN A 19 -28.12 35.51 -48.94
CA ASN A 19 -29.59 35.51 -48.76
C ASN A 19 -30.29 35.14 -50.09
N GLY A 20 -29.92 33.98 -50.64
CA GLY A 20 -30.44 33.45 -51.92
C GLY A 20 -31.60 32.47 -51.73
N SER A 21 -32.16 31.96 -52.82
CA SER A 21 -33.09 30.83 -52.74
C SER A 21 -32.37 29.57 -52.25
N LEU A 22 -33.12 28.62 -51.69
CA LEU A 22 -32.59 27.41 -51.06
C LEU A 22 -31.70 26.57 -52.01
N PHE A 23 -31.95 26.66 -53.31
CA PHE A 23 -31.13 26.10 -54.39
C PHE A 23 -29.71 26.68 -54.47
N GLU A 24 -29.52 27.99 -54.22
CA GLU A 24 -28.20 28.64 -54.25
C GLU A 24 -27.34 28.31 -53.02
N THR A 25 -27.99 27.91 -51.92
CA THR A 25 -27.32 27.63 -50.63
C THR A 25 -26.63 26.26 -50.62
N VAL A 26 -27.10 25.31 -51.43
CA VAL A 26 -26.64 23.90 -51.43
C VAL A 26 -26.07 23.47 -52.80
N GLY A 27 -25.77 24.43 -53.69
CA GLY A 27 -25.32 24.19 -55.06
C GLY A 27 -23.94 23.55 -55.25
N ALA A 28 -23.30 23.05 -54.19
CA ALA A 28 -22.04 22.30 -54.26
C ALA A 28 -22.22 20.89 -53.68
N SER A 29 -21.56 19.89 -54.27
CA SER A 29 -21.69 18.49 -53.86
C SER A 29 -20.97 18.22 -52.54
N TYR A 30 -21.69 18.32 -51.43
CA TYR A 30 -21.19 17.94 -50.11
C TYR A 30 -21.32 16.42 -49.91
N PRO A 31 -20.22 15.66 -49.76
CA PRO A 31 -20.30 14.26 -49.38
C PRO A 31 -20.73 14.17 -47.92
N LEU A 32 -22.03 13.97 -47.68
CA LEU A 32 -22.63 13.79 -46.36
C LEU A 32 -22.19 12.50 -45.63
N TYR A 33 -21.42 11.65 -46.31
CA TYR A 33 -20.85 10.43 -45.76
C TYR A 33 -19.53 10.09 -46.47
N PRO A 34 -18.49 9.61 -45.77
CA PRO A 34 -17.30 9.08 -46.43
C PRO A 34 -17.68 7.84 -47.25
N ARG A 35 -17.29 7.79 -48.54
CA ARG A 35 -17.58 6.61 -49.37
C ARG A 35 -16.74 5.41 -48.93
N GLY A 36 -17.37 4.45 -48.25
CA GLY A 36 -16.87 3.09 -48.17
C GLY A 36 -16.81 2.45 -49.57
N VAL A 37 -15.90 1.49 -49.77
CA VAL A 37 -15.66 0.84 -51.07
C VAL A 37 -16.89 0.03 -51.56
N SER A 38 -17.85 -0.25 -50.67
CA SER A 38 -19.06 -1.04 -50.87
C SER A 38 -20.37 -0.27 -50.70
N SER A 39 -20.34 1.02 -50.34
CA SER A 39 -21.55 1.80 -50.07
C SER A 39 -22.25 2.23 -51.37
N PRO A 40 -23.52 1.88 -51.63
CA PRO A 40 -24.27 2.44 -52.75
C PRO A 40 -24.42 3.95 -52.53
N GLY A 41 -23.97 4.75 -53.50
CA GLY A 41 -24.01 6.21 -53.37
C GLY A 41 -25.46 6.70 -53.22
N ALA A 42 -25.68 7.54 -52.20
CA ALA A 42 -26.87 8.37 -52.11
C ALA A 42 -26.61 9.71 -52.80
N ASP A 43 -27.52 10.13 -53.67
CA ASP A 43 -27.49 11.42 -54.35
C ASP A 43 -28.66 12.30 -53.88
N ILE A 44 -28.44 13.60 -53.75
CA ILE A 44 -29.43 14.56 -53.24
C ILE A 44 -29.67 15.63 -54.29
N THR A 45 -30.85 15.62 -54.90
CA THR A 45 -31.27 16.66 -55.85
C THR A 45 -32.25 17.61 -55.17
N ILE A 46 -31.89 18.90 -55.09
CA ILE A 46 -32.77 19.98 -54.62
C ILE A 46 -33.29 20.72 -55.85
N PHE A 47 -34.60 20.84 -55.97
CA PHE A 47 -35.28 21.51 -57.08
C PHE A 47 -35.58 22.99 -56.74
N PRO A 48 -35.76 23.89 -57.74
CA PRO A 48 -36.01 25.33 -57.53
C PRO A 48 -37.33 25.69 -56.81
N ASN A 49 -38.12 24.70 -56.41
CA ASN A 49 -39.38 24.81 -55.67
C ASN A 49 -39.26 24.17 -54.26
N ASP A 50 -38.05 24.17 -53.70
CA ASP A 50 -37.68 23.64 -52.37
C ASP A 50 -38.07 22.17 -52.14
N THR A 51 -38.24 21.41 -53.23
CA THR A 51 -38.49 19.97 -53.20
C THR A 51 -37.16 19.23 -53.28
N THR A 52 -36.93 18.26 -52.40
CA THR A 52 -35.69 17.48 -52.35
C THR A 52 -35.95 16.00 -52.61
N VAL A 53 -35.14 15.39 -53.48
CA VAL A 53 -35.19 13.95 -53.79
C VAL A 53 -33.87 13.29 -53.40
N LEU A 54 -33.95 12.38 -52.44
CA LEU A 54 -32.89 11.41 -52.13
C LEU A 54 -32.98 10.25 -53.12
N THR A 55 -31.90 9.93 -53.81
CA THR A 55 -31.81 8.79 -54.74
C THR A 55 -30.77 7.80 -54.26
N PHE A 56 -31.18 6.57 -54.00
CA PHE A 56 -30.27 5.46 -53.68
C PHE A 56 -30.03 4.62 -54.93
N ASP A 57 -28.76 4.42 -55.33
CA ASP A 57 -28.40 3.53 -56.43
C ASP A 57 -27.87 2.18 -55.90
N SER A 58 -28.81 1.30 -55.53
CA SER A 58 -28.51 -0.07 -55.11
C SER A 58 -29.13 -1.05 -56.09
N THR A 59 -28.28 -1.80 -56.80
CA THR A 59 -28.65 -2.88 -57.74
C THR A 59 -29.54 -2.49 -58.93
N GLY A 60 -29.50 -1.22 -59.37
CA GLY A 60 -30.13 -0.77 -60.63
C GLY A 60 -31.61 -0.36 -60.53
N ILE A 61 -32.16 -0.28 -59.32
CA ILE A 61 -33.48 0.33 -59.06
C ILE A 61 -33.24 1.63 -58.30
N LYS A 62 -33.54 2.77 -58.93
CA LYS A 62 -33.50 4.07 -58.26
C LYS A 62 -34.69 4.19 -57.31
N LEU A 63 -34.40 4.18 -56.02
CA LEU A 63 -35.42 4.38 -54.98
C LEU A 63 -35.40 5.84 -54.51
N SER A 64 -36.56 6.49 -54.52
CA SER A 64 -36.71 7.89 -54.12
C SER A 64 -37.60 8.04 -52.89
N LEU A 65 -37.08 8.69 -51.85
CA LEU A 65 -37.74 8.87 -50.55
C LEU A 65 -37.71 10.34 -50.11
N ALA A 66 -38.86 10.86 -49.68
CA ALA A 66 -38.95 12.14 -48.98
C ALA A 66 -38.98 11.87 -47.47
N LEU A 67 -38.05 12.46 -46.71
CA LEU A 67 -37.87 12.22 -45.28
C LEU A 67 -38.05 13.51 -44.46
N PRO A 68 -38.55 13.44 -43.21
CA PRO A 68 -38.71 14.60 -42.33
C PRO A 68 -37.43 15.41 -42.08
N ILE A 69 -36.26 14.77 -42.21
CA ILE A 69 -34.92 15.39 -42.10
C ILE A 69 -34.79 16.63 -43.01
N ILE A 70 -35.46 16.63 -44.17
CA ILE A 70 -35.48 17.75 -45.10
C ILE A 70 -36.04 19.00 -44.42
N SER A 71 -37.12 18.92 -43.64
CA SER A 71 -37.70 20.08 -42.94
C SER A 71 -36.77 20.71 -41.88
N LEU A 72 -35.78 19.97 -41.37
CA LEU A 72 -34.80 20.45 -40.38
C LEU A 72 -33.53 21.04 -41.03
N LEU A 73 -33.22 20.59 -42.25
CA LEU A 73 -32.12 21.10 -43.08
C LEU A 73 -32.52 22.32 -43.92
N LEU A 74 -33.80 22.42 -44.33
CA LEU A 74 -34.31 23.53 -45.12
C LEU A 74 -35.06 24.60 -44.29
N ASP A 75 -34.91 24.58 -42.96
CA ASP A 75 -35.47 25.61 -42.06
C ASP A 75 -34.76 26.95 -42.28
N ALA A 76 -35.49 27.94 -42.81
CA ALA A 76 -34.95 29.25 -43.17
C ALA A 76 -34.45 30.07 -41.97
N ASP A 77 -34.82 29.73 -40.73
CA ASP A 77 -34.33 30.39 -39.51
C ASP A 77 -33.08 29.71 -38.90
N ARG A 78 -32.57 28.67 -39.56
CA ARG A 78 -31.38 27.91 -39.14
C ARG A 78 -30.21 28.05 -40.11
N ASN A 79 -29.01 27.78 -39.59
CA ASN A 79 -27.76 27.65 -40.32
C ASN A 79 -27.23 26.23 -40.12
N ILE A 80 -26.76 25.60 -41.21
CA ILE A 80 -26.06 24.33 -41.17
C ILE A 80 -24.57 24.60 -40.99
N TRP A 81 -23.93 23.86 -40.10
CA TRP A 81 -22.49 23.91 -39.82
C TRP A 81 -21.92 22.50 -39.72
N PRO A 82 -20.64 22.28 -40.08
CA PRO A 82 -19.98 21.01 -39.83
C PRO A 82 -19.72 20.80 -38.33
N VAL A 83 -19.71 19.54 -37.91
CA VAL A 83 -19.38 19.12 -36.54
C VAL A 83 -18.75 17.73 -36.58
N SER A 84 -17.67 17.53 -35.83
CA SER A 84 -17.06 16.20 -35.67
C SER A 84 -17.87 15.38 -34.68
N CYS A 85 -18.29 14.19 -35.06
CA CYS A 85 -18.97 13.23 -34.20
C CYS A 85 -17.98 12.23 -33.62
N THR A 86 -18.18 11.85 -32.36
CA THR A 86 -17.41 10.78 -31.71
C THR A 86 -18.26 10.03 -30.70
N TYR A 87 -17.82 8.84 -30.29
CA TYR A 87 -18.47 8.15 -29.19
C TYR A 87 -18.30 8.95 -27.89
N PRO A 88 -19.38 9.18 -27.12
CA PRO A 88 -19.28 9.92 -25.87
C PRO A 88 -18.53 9.13 -24.82
N LEU A 89 -17.80 9.82 -23.93
CA LEU A 89 -17.22 9.18 -22.76
C LEU A 89 -18.33 8.55 -21.90
N SER A 90 -18.11 7.30 -21.45
CA SER A 90 -19.06 6.61 -20.58
C SER A 90 -19.21 7.32 -19.24
N GLY A 91 -20.45 7.49 -18.76
CA GLY A 91 -20.76 8.21 -17.52
C GLY A 91 -19.99 7.74 -16.28
N GLN A 92 -19.56 6.48 -16.21
CA GLN A 92 -18.69 5.98 -15.12
C GLN A 92 -17.32 6.67 -15.02
N TYR A 93 -16.85 7.28 -16.11
CA TYR A 93 -15.61 8.04 -16.18
C TYR A 93 -15.84 9.55 -16.33
N ASP A 94 -17.08 10.03 -16.17
CA ASP A 94 -17.39 11.46 -16.22
C ASP A 94 -16.71 12.24 -15.07
N HIS A 95 -16.69 13.58 -15.17
CA HIS A 95 -16.04 14.50 -14.24
C HIS A 95 -16.45 14.25 -12.77
N LEU A 96 -17.75 14.06 -12.48
CA LEU A 96 -18.21 13.87 -11.10
C LEU A 96 -17.65 12.57 -10.45
N PRO A 97 -17.77 11.37 -11.07
CA PRO A 97 -17.08 10.17 -10.59
C PRO A 97 -15.56 10.33 -10.41
N ARG A 98 -14.86 10.98 -11.34
CA ARG A 98 -13.39 11.20 -11.23
C ARG A 98 -13.04 12.10 -10.05
N VAL A 99 -13.75 13.22 -9.87
CA VAL A 99 -13.55 14.14 -8.74
C VAL A 99 -13.82 13.46 -7.40
N LEU A 100 -14.91 12.67 -7.29
CA LEU A 100 -15.20 11.89 -6.09
C LEU A 100 -14.08 10.88 -5.77
N PHE A 101 -13.55 10.20 -6.79
CA PHE A 101 -12.41 9.30 -6.66
C PHE A 101 -11.14 10.03 -6.17
N TYR A 102 -10.82 11.21 -6.70
CA TYR A 102 -9.68 12.00 -6.23
C TYR A 102 -9.86 12.48 -4.78
N ILE A 103 -11.06 12.92 -4.41
CA ILE A 103 -11.39 13.32 -3.03
C ILE A 103 -11.22 12.12 -2.09
N LEU A 104 -11.71 10.93 -2.46
CA LEU A 104 -11.58 9.72 -1.64
C LEU A 104 -10.12 9.27 -1.48
N ILE A 105 -9.26 9.46 -2.49
CA ILE A 105 -7.81 9.24 -2.36
C ILE A 105 -7.19 10.21 -1.36
N VAL A 106 -7.43 11.52 -1.52
CA VAL A 106 -6.89 12.54 -0.61
C VAL A 106 -7.38 12.29 0.81
N PHE A 107 -8.66 11.92 0.96
CA PHE A 107 -9.24 11.51 2.22
C PHE A 107 -8.54 10.28 2.81
N ALA A 108 -8.35 9.20 2.05
CA ALA A 108 -7.65 8.00 2.53
C ALA A 108 -6.20 8.28 2.97
N ILE A 109 -5.51 9.22 2.31
CA ILE A 109 -4.14 9.64 2.66
C ILE A 109 -4.13 10.50 3.94
N LEU A 110 -4.96 11.56 4.00
CA LEU A 110 -5.02 12.49 5.14
C LEU A 110 -5.55 11.82 6.41
N PHE A 111 -6.58 10.99 6.26
CA PHE A 111 -7.23 10.28 7.36
C PHE A 111 -6.68 8.87 7.57
N ARG A 112 -5.50 8.50 7.03
CA ARG A 112 -4.88 7.17 7.17
C ARG A 112 -4.75 6.65 8.61
N HIS A 113 -4.78 7.55 9.60
CA HIS A 113 -4.73 7.24 11.03
C HIS A 113 -6.12 6.99 11.65
N ARG A 114 -7.20 7.24 10.90
CA ARG A 114 -8.58 6.85 11.22
C ARG A 114 -8.94 5.59 10.41
N THR A 115 -8.37 4.47 10.85
CA THR A 115 -8.41 3.13 10.22
C THR A 115 -9.69 2.87 9.43
N ARG A 116 -10.85 2.80 10.08
CA ARG A 116 -12.11 2.35 9.46
C ARG A 116 -12.61 3.17 8.27
N ILE A 117 -12.63 4.51 8.37
CA ILE A 117 -13.20 5.35 7.30
C ILE A 117 -12.18 5.49 6.16
N ALA A 118 -10.88 5.55 6.47
CA ALA A 118 -9.83 5.56 5.45
C ALA A 118 -9.71 4.21 4.74
N GLU A 119 -9.90 3.07 5.43
CA GLU A 119 -10.00 1.74 4.85
C GLU A 119 -11.23 1.60 3.94
N ALA A 120 -12.39 2.13 4.35
CA ALA A 120 -13.58 2.14 3.50
C ALA A 120 -13.40 3.02 2.25
N ALA A 121 -12.86 4.24 2.40
CA ALA A 121 -12.54 5.12 1.29
C ALA A 121 -11.50 4.49 0.33
N LEU A 122 -10.45 3.88 0.87
CA LEU A 122 -9.47 3.11 0.11
C LEU A 122 -10.14 1.92 -0.61
N GLY A 123 -11.09 1.24 0.02
CA GLY A 123 -11.87 0.17 -0.59
C GLY A 123 -12.65 0.65 -1.83
N VAL A 124 -13.34 1.80 -1.74
CA VAL A 124 -14.02 2.42 -2.91
C VAL A 124 -13.02 2.75 -4.02
N VAL A 125 -11.89 3.39 -3.68
CA VAL A 125 -10.80 3.74 -4.60
C VAL A 125 -10.22 2.50 -5.29
N MET A 126 -9.96 1.43 -4.53
CA MET A 126 -9.45 0.16 -5.05
C MET A 126 -10.45 -0.50 -6.00
N SER A 127 -11.73 -0.53 -5.64
CA SER A 127 -12.78 -1.10 -6.49
C SER A 127 -12.97 -0.35 -7.80
N TYR A 128 -13.08 0.99 -7.76
CA TYR A 128 -13.26 1.82 -8.95
C TYR A 128 -12.07 1.70 -9.92
N SER A 129 -10.85 1.77 -9.39
CA SER A 129 -9.63 1.61 -10.20
C SER A 129 -9.43 0.18 -10.72
N ALA A 130 -9.81 -0.86 -9.96
CA ALA A 130 -9.79 -2.23 -10.45
C ALA A 130 -10.82 -2.46 -11.59
N THR A 131 -12.01 -1.85 -11.51
CA THR A 131 -13.00 -1.88 -12.60
C THR A 131 -12.44 -1.19 -13.85
N ALA A 132 -11.77 -0.06 -13.71
CA ALA A 132 -11.09 0.63 -14.82
C ALA A 132 -9.99 -0.26 -15.46
N CYS A 133 -9.17 -0.95 -14.65
CA CYS A 133 -8.22 -1.95 -15.13
C CYS A 133 -8.88 -3.10 -15.91
N ILE A 134 -9.97 -3.67 -15.40
CA ILE A 134 -10.70 -4.74 -16.07
C ILE A 134 -11.28 -4.25 -17.40
N HIS A 135 -11.85 -3.04 -17.42
CA HIS A 135 -12.38 -2.43 -18.64
C HIS A 135 -11.28 -2.22 -19.69
N LEU A 136 -10.08 -1.78 -19.29
CA LEU A 136 -8.93 -1.69 -20.21
C LEU A 136 -8.65 -3.02 -20.91
N PHE A 137 -8.61 -4.13 -20.16
CA PHE A 137 -8.37 -5.45 -20.76
C PHE A 137 -9.50 -5.89 -21.70
N VAL A 138 -10.75 -5.52 -21.41
CA VAL A 138 -11.89 -5.78 -22.30
C VAL A 138 -11.79 -4.94 -23.58
N LEU A 139 -11.42 -3.66 -23.48
CA LEU A 139 -11.18 -2.79 -24.65
C LEU A 139 -10.06 -3.37 -25.55
N LEU A 140 -8.93 -3.75 -24.97
CA LEU A 140 -7.79 -4.36 -25.68
C LEU A 140 -8.11 -5.72 -26.33
N GLY A 141 -9.13 -6.43 -25.84
CA GLY A 141 -9.63 -7.66 -26.48
C GLY A 141 -10.72 -7.42 -27.54
N ALA A 142 -11.44 -6.30 -27.46
CA ALA A 142 -12.55 -5.97 -28.35
C ALA A 142 -12.12 -5.18 -29.60
N TYR A 143 -11.15 -4.27 -29.45
CA TYR A 143 -10.70 -3.31 -30.45
C TYR A 143 -9.27 -3.60 -30.96
N LYS A 144 -8.95 -3.14 -32.17
CA LYS A 144 -7.63 -3.36 -32.79
C LYS A 144 -6.60 -2.26 -32.51
N PHE A 145 -7.03 -1.04 -32.17
CA PHE A 145 -6.13 0.12 -31.94
C PHE A 145 -5.10 0.33 -33.07
N GLY A 146 -5.53 0.27 -34.34
CA GLY A 146 -4.64 0.37 -35.50
C GLY A 146 -4.11 1.79 -35.77
N LEU A 147 -2.92 1.90 -36.38
CA LEU A 147 -2.34 3.18 -36.78
C LEU A 147 -3.11 3.84 -37.94
N PRO A 148 -3.25 5.18 -37.98
CA PRO A 148 -4.00 5.88 -39.04
C PRO A 148 -3.47 5.64 -40.46
N TRP A 149 -2.15 5.50 -40.62
CA TRP A 149 -1.48 5.48 -41.93
C TRP A 149 -1.27 4.07 -42.52
N GLU A 150 -1.49 3.00 -41.74
CA GLU A 150 -1.37 1.61 -42.22
C GLU A 150 -2.66 1.06 -42.85
N THR A 151 -3.79 1.78 -42.75
CA THR A 151 -5.14 1.27 -43.09
C THR A 151 -5.82 2.06 -44.20
N LEU A 152 -5.15 2.08 -45.37
CA LEU A 152 -5.54 2.78 -46.60
C LEU A 152 -6.68 2.10 -47.39
N GLY A 153 -7.76 1.70 -46.68
CA GLY A 153 -8.92 1.02 -47.29
C GLY A 153 -9.91 0.54 -46.22
N ARG A 154 -10.69 1.48 -45.66
CA ARG A 154 -11.54 1.22 -44.49
C ARG A 154 -13.02 1.09 -44.86
N ASP A 155 -13.70 0.16 -44.19
CA ASP A 155 -15.15 0.10 -44.08
C ASP A 155 -15.60 1.14 -43.04
N VAL A 156 -16.51 2.04 -43.43
CA VAL A 156 -16.95 3.15 -42.56
C VAL A 156 -17.96 2.66 -41.52
N GLU A 157 -18.53 1.45 -41.71
CA GLU A 157 -19.56 0.87 -40.85
C GLU A 157 -19.00 0.09 -39.62
N ASP A 158 -17.69 -0.17 -39.55
CA ASP A 158 -17.04 -0.96 -38.46
C ASP A 158 -15.98 -0.15 -37.68
N ALA A 159 -16.33 0.29 -36.48
CA ALA A 159 -15.44 1.03 -35.58
C ALA A 159 -14.32 0.18 -34.96
N LYS A 160 -14.37 -1.16 -35.06
CA LYS A 160 -13.45 -2.10 -34.38
C LYS A 160 -11.97 -1.91 -34.72
N ALA A 161 -11.67 -1.27 -35.85
CA ALA A 161 -10.31 -0.95 -36.27
C ALA A 161 -9.65 0.17 -35.42
N TYR A 162 -10.43 1.05 -34.81
CA TYR A 162 -9.97 2.14 -33.94
C TYR A 162 -9.88 1.68 -32.47
N GLY A 163 -9.71 2.62 -31.54
CA GLY A 163 -9.91 2.42 -30.09
C GLY A 163 -11.13 3.18 -29.58
N ASP A 164 -11.68 2.76 -28.44
CA ASP A 164 -12.78 3.45 -27.75
C ASP A 164 -12.27 4.61 -26.88
N VAL A 165 -13.05 5.69 -26.82
CA VAL A 165 -12.78 6.91 -26.04
C VAL A 165 -12.58 6.65 -24.53
N ASP A 166 -13.22 5.62 -23.98
CA ASP A 166 -13.15 5.25 -22.57
C ASP A 166 -11.73 4.89 -22.11
N PHE A 167 -10.82 4.57 -23.04
CA PHE A 167 -9.39 4.47 -22.75
C PHE A 167 -8.85 5.71 -22.01
N TRP A 168 -9.33 6.92 -22.35
CA TRP A 168 -8.96 8.16 -21.65
C TRP A 168 -9.72 8.41 -20.36
N GLY A 169 -10.90 7.82 -20.17
CA GLY A 169 -11.53 7.78 -18.86
C GLY A 169 -10.74 6.89 -17.89
N ILE A 170 -10.23 5.77 -18.39
CA ILE A 170 -9.51 4.75 -17.62
C ILE A 170 -8.08 5.18 -17.27
N ALA A 171 -7.31 5.70 -18.24
CA ALA A 171 -5.90 6.00 -18.08
C ALA A 171 -5.59 6.89 -16.85
N PRO A 172 -6.34 7.98 -16.60
CA PRO A 172 -6.32 8.76 -15.36
C PRO A 172 -6.47 7.97 -14.07
N VAL A 173 -7.50 7.15 -13.99
CA VAL A 173 -7.87 6.41 -12.78
C VAL A 173 -6.75 5.44 -12.41
N VAL A 174 -6.19 4.76 -13.42
CA VAL A 174 -5.06 3.85 -13.27
C VAL A 174 -3.76 4.60 -12.92
N ALA A 175 -3.45 5.70 -13.62
CA ALA A 175 -2.23 6.49 -13.39
C ALA A 175 -2.19 7.11 -11.99
N VAL A 176 -3.29 7.73 -11.55
CA VAL A 176 -3.42 8.32 -10.22
C VAL A 176 -3.32 7.25 -9.13
N SER A 177 -3.92 6.07 -9.34
CA SER A 177 -3.78 4.92 -8.43
C SER A 177 -2.33 4.43 -8.33
N ALA A 178 -1.63 4.32 -9.48
CA ALA A 178 -0.24 3.88 -9.54
C ALA A 178 0.71 4.84 -8.79
N ILE A 179 0.52 6.15 -8.95
CA ILE A 179 1.30 7.18 -8.24
C ILE A 179 1.10 7.08 -6.72
N VAL A 180 -0.15 6.94 -6.27
CA VAL A 180 -0.52 6.85 -4.84
C VAL A 180 -0.03 5.56 -4.19
N LEU A 181 0.07 4.47 -4.96
CA LEU A 181 0.60 3.18 -4.51
C LEU A 181 2.09 3.25 -4.12
N ILE A 182 2.90 4.10 -4.75
CA ILE A 182 4.35 4.19 -4.50
C ILE A 182 4.65 4.45 -3.00
N PRO A 183 4.18 5.55 -2.36
CA PRO A 183 4.44 5.81 -0.94
C PRO A 183 3.71 4.85 -0.01
N ILE A 184 2.56 4.32 -0.42
CA ILE A 184 1.79 3.32 0.34
C ILE A 184 2.59 2.03 0.52
N LEU A 185 3.13 1.47 -0.57
CA LEU A 185 3.89 0.22 -0.55
C LEU A 185 5.29 0.36 0.08
N THR A 186 5.96 1.49 -0.14
CA THR A 186 7.30 1.72 0.41
C THR A 186 7.29 2.07 1.90
N TRP A 187 6.52 3.08 2.31
CA TRP A 187 6.71 3.76 3.60
C TRP A 187 5.58 3.56 4.62
N SER A 188 4.44 2.96 4.26
CA SER A 188 3.36 2.70 5.22
C SER A 188 3.56 1.39 5.98
N GLU A 189 3.92 1.50 7.27
CA GLU A 189 3.98 0.32 8.16
C GLU A 189 2.56 -0.17 8.55
N SER A 190 1.57 0.73 8.64
CA SER A 190 0.18 0.40 8.98
C SER A 190 -0.44 -0.61 8.00
N PHE A 191 -0.17 -0.47 6.70
CA PHE A 191 -0.67 -1.43 5.71
C PHE A 191 0.10 -2.75 5.73
N LYS A 192 1.40 -2.74 6.06
CA LYS A 192 2.26 -3.94 6.12
C LYS A 192 1.91 -4.88 7.27
N GLY A 193 1.32 -4.35 8.34
CA GLY A 193 0.72 -5.11 9.45
C GLY A 193 -0.75 -5.49 9.25
N SER A 194 -1.44 -4.97 8.23
CA SER A 194 -2.89 -5.17 8.04
C SER A 194 -3.25 -6.55 7.46
N ARG A 195 -4.42 -7.09 7.85
CA ARG A 195 -4.98 -8.32 7.26
C ARG A 195 -5.31 -8.18 5.77
N GLY A 196 -5.58 -6.95 5.29
CA GLY A 196 -5.87 -6.63 3.89
C GLY A 196 -4.66 -6.63 2.95
N LYS A 197 -3.44 -6.81 3.47
CA LYS A 197 -2.19 -6.77 2.72
C LYS A 197 -2.20 -7.56 1.41
N ALA A 198 -2.73 -8.79 1.41
CA ALA A 198 -2.79 -9.62 0.20
C ALA A 198 -3.65 -8.97 -0.91
N ILE A 199 -4.78 -8.35 -0.55
CA ILE A 199 -5.68 -7.68 -1.49
C ILE A 199 -4.97 -6.46 -2.09
N ILE A 200 -4.27 -5.67 -1.27
CA ILE A 200 -3.48 -4.52 -1.72
C ILE A 200 -2.38 -4.97 -2.69
N VAL A 201 -1.74 -6.13 -2.48
CA VAL A 201 -0.72 -6.66 -3.40
C VAL A 201 -1.32 -7.05 -4.75
N TYR A 202 -2.42 -7.80 -4.79
CA TYR A 202 -3.07 -8.16 -6.07
C TYR A 202 -3.60 -6.93 -6.80
N TRP A 203 -4.18 -5.97 -6.08
CA TRP A 203 -4.58 -4.68 -6.64
C TRP A 203 -3.38 -3.90 -7.18
N SER A 204 -2.26 -3.86 -6.47
CA SER A 204 -1.03 -3.19 -6.93
C SER A 204 -0.50 -3.82 -8.22
N LEU A 205 -0.48 -5.14 -8.31
CA LEU A 205 -0.08 -5.87 -9.52
C LEU A 205 -1.02 -5.55 -10.69
N LEU A 206 -2.33 -5.57 -10.46
CA LEU A 206 -3.34 -5.20 -11.47
C LEU A 206 -3.11 -3.77 -11.99
N ILE A 207 -2.96 -2.80 -11.08
CA ILE A 207 -2.74 -1.39 -11.41
C ILE A 207 -1.43 -1.20 -12.17
N PHE A 208 -0.31 -1.76 -11.71
CA PHE A 208 0.97 -1.57 -12.41
C PHE A 208 1.03 -2.28 -13.77
N VAL A 209 0.34 -3.41 -13.97
CA VAL A 209 0.23 -4.05 -15.29
C VAL A 209 -0.60 -3.18 -16.23
N SER A 210 -1.80 -2.72 -15.82
CA SER A 210 -2.60 -1.81 -16.63
C SER A 210 -1.88 -0.49 -16.92
N PHE A 211 -1.17 0.07 -15.94
CA PHE A 211 -0.40 1.31 -16.10
C PHE A 211 0.77 1.14 -17.06
N ALA A 212 1.47 0.00 -17.03
CA ALA A 212 2.51 -0.31 -18.01
C ALA A 212 1.94 -0.39 -19.43
N ILE A 213 0.75 -0.97 -19.61
CA ILE A 213 0.07 -1.03 -20.91
C ILE A 213 -0.33 0.38 -21.38
N ILE A 214 -0.94 1.19 -20.52
CA ILE A 214 -1.29 2.59 -20.84
C ILE A 214 -0.05 3.39 -21.25
N CYS A 215 1.03 3.33 -20.46
CA CYS A 215 2.29 4.02 -20.79
C CYS A 215 2.89 3.52 -22.11
N SER A 216 2.82 2.21 -22.39
CA SER A 216 3.27 1.64 -23.67
C SER A 216 2.42 2.15 -24.83
N TYR A 217 1.09 2.14 -24.72
CA TYR A 217 0.20 2.61 -25.78
C TYR A 217 0.39 4.12 -26.06
N VAL A 218 0.42 4.95 -25.02
CA VAL A 218 0.63 6.40 -25.16
C VAL A 218 2.01 6.71 -25.78
N TYR A 219 3.04 5.93 -25.45
CA TYR A 219 4.38 6.09 -26.03
C TYR A 219 4.45 5.62 -27.50
N THR A 220 3.84 4.48 -27.83
CA THR A 220 3.91 3.88 -29.17
C THR A 220 3.03 4.58 -30.20
N PHE A 221 1.79 4.95 -29.84
CA PHE A 221 0.77 5.46 -30.76
C PHE A 221 0.60 6.98 -30.70
N GLY A 222 1.63 7.71 -30.23
CA GLY A 222 1.55 9.09 -29.76
C GLY A 222 0.64 10.02 -30.58
N THR A 223 -0.18 10.82 -29.87
CA THR A 223 -1.32 11.63 -30.35
C THR A 223 -2.61 10.84 -30.62
N TRP A 224 -3.75 11.55 -30.67
CA TRP A 224 -5.03 11.04 -30.19
C TRP A 224 -5.92 10.53 -31.33
N TYR A 225 -5.96 9.20 -31.53
CA TYR A 225 -6.70 8.57 -32.65
C TYR A 225 -7.82 7.63 -32.17
N PHE A 226 -9.02 8.19 -32.13
CA PHE A 226 -10.28 7.53 -31.77
C PHE A 226 -11.23 7.60 -32.96
N ASP A 227 -12.28 6.80 -32.93
CA ASP A 227 -13.30 6.82 -33.97
C ASP A 227 -13.98 8.20 -34.01
N ARG A 228 -13.81 8.90 -35.13
CA ARG A 228 -14.33 10.25 -35.39
C ARG A 228 -14.85 10.29 -36.83
N ILE A 229 -16.07 10.79 -36.99
CA ILE A 229 -16.73 10.94 -38.29
C ILE A 229 -17.26 12.36 -38.39
N GLU A 230 -16.93 13.06 -39.46
CA GLU A 230 -17.46 14.42 -39.70
C GLU A 230 -18.93 14.36 -40.12
N SER A 231 -19.74 15.25 -39.56
CA SER A 231 -21.17 15.39 -39.82
C SER A 231 -21.55 16.87 -39.88
N VAL A 232 -22.85 17.15 -39.81
CA VAL A 232 -23.41 18.50 -39.74
C VAL A 232 -24.34 18.67 -38.53
N THR A 233 -24.56 19.93 -38.14
CA THR A 233 -25.54 20.35 -37.13
C THR A 233 -26.34 21.54 -37.65
N SER A 234 -27.61 21.63 -37.25
CA SER A 234 -28.56 22.67 -37.64
C SER A 234 -28.92 23.55 -36.44
N CYS A 235 -28.29 24.73 -36.35
CA CYS A 235 -28.42 25.69 -35.25
C CYS A 235 -29.23 26.93 -35.67
N LYS A 236 -29.86 27.64 -34.74
CA LYS A 236 -30.54 28.92 -35.05
C LYS A 236 -29.55 29.98 -35.54
N LYS A 237 -30.03 30.87 -36.42
CA LYS A 237 -29.28 32.06 -36.89
C LYS A 237 -28.85 33.02 -35.78
N SER A 238 -29.52 33.00 -34.62
CA SER A 238 -29.17 33.77 -33.42
C SER A 238 -27.93 33.28 -32.68
N CYS A 239 -27.42 32.08 -32.99
CA CYS A 239 -26.34 31.44 -32.23
C CYS A 239 -25.03 32.26 -32.27
N PRO A 240 -24.50 32.72 -31.12
CA PRO A 240 -23.24 33.45 -31.07
C PRO A 240 -22.05 32.51 -31.34
N MET A 241 -21.50 32.54 -32.56
CA MET A 241 -20.24 31.84 -32.81
C MET A 241 -19.07 32.54 -32.12
N SER A 242 -18.52 31.89 -31.09
CA SER A 242 -17.14 32.11 -30.67
C SER A 242 -16.21 31.83 -31.87
N ARG A 243 -15.46 32.83 -32.33
CA ARG A 243 -14.76 32.82 -33.64
C ARG A 243 -13.46 32.00 -33.65
N SER A 244 -13.45 30.81 -33.07
CA SER A 244 -12.31 29.90 -33.12
C SER A 244 -12.53 28.85 -34.21
N PHE A 245 -11.99 29.13 -35.41
CA PHE A 245 -12.09 28.28 -36.58
C PHE A 245 -10.88 27.35 -36.69
N VAL A 246 -11.16 26.07 -36.95
CA VAL A 246 -10.23 24.94 -36.78
C VAL A 246 -9.46 24.63 -38.10
N SER A 247 -9.07 25.69 -38.82
CA SER A 247 -9.00 25.85 -40.29
C SER A 247 -10.23 26.57 -40.84
N GLN A 248 -10.23 26.98 -42.12
CA GLN A 248 -11.22 27.91 -42.69
C GLN A 248 -12.68 27.40 -42.68
N ASP A 249 -12.91 26.13 -42.31
CA ASP A 249 -14.12 25.38 -42.65
C ASP A 249 -14.86 24.70 -41.49
N ILE A 250 -14.21 24.39 -40.36
CA ILE A 250 -14.87 23.69 -39.22
C ILE A 250 -14.80 24.56 -37.95
N PRO A 251 -15.93 24.89 -37.30
CA PRO A 251 -15.94 25.67 -36.06
C PRO A 251 -15.69 24.80 -34.82
N LEU A 252 -14.95 25.34 -33.85
CA LEU A 252 -14.88 24.79 -32.50
C LEU A 252 -16.15 25.12 -31.72
N TRP A 253 -16.89 24.09 -31.34
CA TRP A 253 -18.09 24.24 -30.54
C TRP A 253 -17.77 24.20 -29.04
N ASN A 254 -18.02 25.32 -28.35
CA ASN A 254 -18.06 25.33 -26.89
C ASN A 254 -19.36 24.65 -26.41
N VAL A 255 -19.27 23.79 -25.38
CA VAL A 255 -20.41 23.11 -24.76
C VAL A 255 -21.52 24.10 -24.37
N ASP A 256 -21.15 25.24 -23.77
CA ASP A 256 -22.11 26.20 -23.23
C ASP A 256 -22.83 26.98 -24.34
N ASP A 257 -22.10 27.39 -25.39
CA ASP A 257 -22.67 28.05 -26.57
C ASP A 257 -23.60 27.08 -27.32
N TYR A 258 -23.12 25.86 -27.62
CA TYR A 258 -23.85 24.84 -28.40
C TYR A 258 -25.21 24.47 -27.79
N ASN A 259 -25.23 24.29 -26.47
CA ASN A 259 -26.41 23.87 -25.71
C ASN A 259 -27.25 25.05 -25.19
N SER A 260 -26.92 26.29 -25.56
CA SER A 260 -27.68 27.48 -25.15
C SER A 260 -29.09 27.50 -25.73
N ASP A 261 -30.02 28.10 -24.98
CA ASP A 261 -31.40 28.36 -25.44
C ASP A 261 -31.47 29.28 -26.67
N GLU A 262 -30.38 30.02 -26.94
CA GLU A 262 -30.22 30.89 -28.11
C GLU A 262 -29.79 30.13 -29.38
N CYS A 263 -28.96 29.08 -29.24
CA CYS A 263 -28.46 28.28 -30.35
C CYS A 263 -29.41 27.14 -30.77
N GLN A 264 -29.94 26.37 -29.81
CA GLN A 264 -30.82 25.21 -30.06
C GLN A 264 -30.38 24.32 -31.24
N CYS A 265 -29.11 23.93 -31.24
CA CYS A 265 -28.51 23.07 -32.26
C CYS A 265 -29.10 21.66 -32.27
N ASN A 266 -29.26 21.07 -33.46
CA ASN A 266 -29.61 19.66 -33.65
C ASN A 266 -28.51 18.98 -34.48
N ASP A 267 -27.80 18.00 -33.92
CA ASP A 267 -26.84 17.18 -34.65
C ASP A 267 -27.46 15.93 -35.30
N PHE A 268 -26.70 15.30 -36.20
CA PHE A 268 -27.04 14.01 -36.79
C PHE A 268 -26.06 12.89 -36.38
N CYS A 269 -25.23 13.09 -35.34
CA CYS A 269 -24.17 12.16 -34.95
C CYS A 269 -24.73 10.77 -34.59
N GLY A 270 -25.86 10.73 -33.88
CA GLY A 270 -26.53 9.48 -33.50
C GLY A 270 -27.13 8.69 -34.68
N LEU A 271 -27.26 9.28 -35.88
CA LEU A 271 -27.77 8.60 -37.08
C LEU A 271 -26.66 7.96 -37.92
N ILE A 272 -25.44 8.49 -37.85
CA ILE A 272 -24.28 8.05 -38.64
C ILE A 272 -23.30 7.19 -37.83
N SER A 273 -23.76 6.65 -36.70
CA SER A 273 -22.91 5.92 -35.75
C SER A 273 -22.61 4.50 -36.26
N PRO A 274 -21.35 4.16 -36.58
CA PRO A 274 -20.97 2.84 -37.05
C PRO A 274 -21.08 1.80 -35.94
N ASP A 275 -21.26 0.53 -36.29
CA ASP A 275 -21.43 -0.53 -35.28
C ASP A 275 -20.12 -0.71 -34.49
N ALA A 276 -20.13 -0.29 -33.22
CA ALA A 276 -18.96 -0.31 -32.35
C ALA A 276 -19.07 -1.40 -31.26
N PRO A 277 -18.00 -2.20 -31.01
CA PRO A 277 -17.95 -3.12 -29.88
C PRO A 277 -18.31 -2.43 -28.56
N LEU A 278 -19.03 -3.09 -27.66
CA LEU A 278 -19.46 -2.55 -26.35
C LEU A 278 -20.40 -1.32 -26.37
N ARG A 279 -20.52 -0.60 -27.49
CA ARG A 279 -21.39 0.58 -27.69
C ARG A 279 -22.74 0.26 -28.33
N LYS A 280 -23.13 -1.01 -28.40
CA LYS A 280 -24.36 -1.46 -29.10
C LYS A 280 -25.60 -0.70 -28.59
N LYS A 281 -26.24 0.06 -29.49
CA LYS A 281 -27.37 1.00 -29.26
C LYS A 281 -27.02 2.37 -28.64
N GLN A 282 -25.75 2.74 -28.49
CA GLN A 282 -25.37 4.13 -28.26
C GLN A 282 -25.03 4.81 -29.59
N GLY A 283 -25.45 6.05 -29.74
CA GLY A 283 -25.00 6.91 -30.83
C GLY A 283 -23.73 7.68 -30.45
N MET A 284 -22.98 8.08 -31.47
CA MET A 284 -22.03 9.19 -31.39
C MET A 284 -22.76 10.49 -31.04
N VAL A 285 -22.03 11.42 -30.44
CA VAL A 285 -22.46 12.78 -30.09
C VAL A 285 -21.52 13.79 -30.74
N PRO A 286 -21.90 15.07 -30.89
CA PRO A 286 -20.99 16.11 -31.31
C PRO A 286 -19.80 16.23 -30.34
N LEU A 287 -18.61 16.49 -30.88
CA LEU A 287 -17.41 16.80 -30.12
C LEU A 287 -17.46 18.27 -29.70
N LEU A 288 -17.65 18.48 -28.40
CA LEU A 288 -17.80 19.80 -27.78
C LEU A 288 -16.67 20.02 -26.76
N TYR A 289 -16.20 21.25 -26.65
CA TYR A 289 -15.08 21.64 -25.80
C TYR A 289 -15.53 22.54 -24.65
N TYR A 290 -14.92 22.43 -23.48
CA TYR A 290 -15.09 23.41 -22.40
C TYR A 290 -14.11 24.57 -22.56
N GLU A 291 -14.55 25.81 -22.28
CA GLU A 291 -13.76 27.04 -22.46
C GLU A 291 -12.32 26.97 -21.86
N PRO A 292 -12.08 26.44 -20.64
CA PRO A 292 -10.74 26.34 -20.07
C PRO A 292 -9.84 25.34 -20.82
N SER A 293 -10.42 24.29 -21.40
CA SER A 293 -9.70 23.31 -22.21
C SER A 293 -9.38 23.90 -23.60
N GLN A 294 -10.36 24.53 -24.24
CA GLN A 294 -10.18 25.27 -25.49
C GLN A 294 -9.04 26.31 -25.38
N ASN A 295 -9.04 27.13 -24.33
CA ASN A 295 -7.99 28.12 -24.08
C ASN A 295 -6.58 27.52 -23.82
N HIS A 296 -6.48 26.23 -23.46
CA HIS A 296 -5.21 25.54 -23.22
C HIS A 296 -4.70 24.78 -24.46
N TYR A 297 -5.59 24.03 -25.12
CA TYR A 297 -5.25 23.17 -26.25
C TYR A 297 -5.28 23.93 -27.59
N CYS A 298 -6.25 24.83 -27.82
CA CYS A 298 -6.50 25.54 -29.08
C CYS A 298 -5.88 26.95 -29.16
N ARG A 299 -4.81 27.24 -28.41
CA ARG A 299 -4.31 28.61 -28.21
C ARG A 299 -3.64 29.25 -29.44
N ASP A 300 -3.12 28.46 -30.37
CA ASP A 300 -2.43 28.91 -31.59
C ASP A 300 -3.01 28.24 -32.85
N LEU A 301 -4.18 28.72 -33.29
CA LEU A 301 -4.92 28.24 -34.48
C LEU A 301 -4.15 28.38 -35.81
N ASN A 302 -2.99 29.04 -35.81
CA ASN A 302 -2.13 29.20 -36.99
C ASN A 302 -1.11 28.05 -37.16
N GLU A 303 -0.79 27.29 -36.10
CA GLU A 303 0.18 26.18 -36.17
C GLU A 303 -0.48 24.80 -36.17
N ASP A 304 -1.51 24.60 -35.36
CA ASP A 304 -2.45 23.48 -35.52
C ASP A 304 -3.85 24.05 -35.76
N PRO A 305 -4.30 24.11 -37.02
CA PRO A 305 -5.67 24.50 -37.30
C PRO A 305 -6.65 23.58 -36.59
N LEU A 306 -6.45 22.25 -36.62
CA LEU A 306 -7.52 21.29 -36.35
C LEU A 306 -7.79 21.01 -34.86
N CYS A 307 -7.04 21.62 -33.92
CA CYS A 307 -7.06 21.29 -32.50
C CYS A 307 -6.94 19.78 -32.21
N ILE A 308 -6.24 19.05 -33.09
CA ILE A 308 -5.95 17.62 -32.94
C ILE A 308 -4.73 17.44 -32.05
N TYR A 309 -3.87 18.45 -32.01
CA TYR A 309 -2.65 18.50 -31.23
C TYR A 309 -2.76 19.58 -30.15
N PRO A 310 -2.29 19.32 -28.93
CA PRO A 310 -2.14 20.37 -27.95
C PRO A 310 -1.20 21.46 -28.49
N SER A 311 -1.51 22.73 -28.22
CA SER A 311 -0.60 23.87 -28.41
C SER A 311 0.83 23.52 -27.99
N ALA A 312 1.87 24.09 -28.63
CA ALA A 312 3.26 23.66 -28.41
C ALA A 312 3.63 23.54 -26.91
N GLY A 313 3.19 24.50 -26.09
CA GLY A 313 3.31 24.46 -24.63
C GLY A 313 2.55 23.30 -23.96
N ALA A 314 1.28 23.06 -24.32
CA ALA A 314 0.49 21.94 -23.82
C ALA A 314 1.02 20.57 -24.29
N ARG A 315 1.66 20.50 -25.47
CA ARG A 315 2.34 19.29 -25.98
C ARG A 315 3.58 18.97 -25.15
N HIS A 316 4.40 19.99 -24.84
CA HIS A 316 5.53 19.83 -23.93
C HIS A 316 5.09 19.46 -22.51
N LEU A 317 4.00 20.04 -22.00
CA LEU A 317 3.42 19.67 -20.70
C LEU A 317 2.94 18.22 -20.69
N SER A 318 2.20 17.80 -21.73
CA SER A 318 1.71 16.42 -21.85
C SER A 318 2.87 15.42 -21.92
N LEU A 319 3.89 15.68 -22.74
CA LEU A 319 5.10 14.85 -22.84
C LEU A 319 5.89 14.81 -21.51
N ALA A 320 5.95 15.91 -20.76
CA ALA A 320 6.56 15.93 -19.44
C ALA A 320 5.77 15.07 -18.43
N VAL A 321 4.43 15.18 -18.41
CA VAL A 321 3.57 14.35 -17.55
C VAL A 321 3.72 12.87 -17.89
N PHE A 322 3.71 12.48 -19.16
CA PHE A 322 3.92 11.08 -19.57
C PHE A 322 5.34 10.57 -19.27
N SER A 323 6.37 11.41 -19.42
CA SER A 323 7.74 11.05 -19.01
C SER A 323 7.82 10.78 -17.50
N LEU A 324 7.12 11.58 -16.70
CA LEU A 324 7.01 11.39 -15.26
C LEU A 324 6.15 10.17 -14.88
N TRP A 325 5.17 9.77 -15.69
CA TRP A 325 4.42 8.52 -15.51
C TRP A 325 5.32 7.29 -15.72
N VAL A 326 6.23 7.31 -16.70
CA VAL A 326 7.22 6.23 -16.88
C VAL A 326 8.16 6.14 -15.67
N VAL A 327 8.58 7.28 -15.10
CA VAL A 327 9.35 7.32 -13.84
C VAL A 327 8.53 6.77 -12.67
N ALA A 328 7.25 7.15 -12.56
CA ALA A 328 6.35 6.63 -11.52
C ALA A 328 6.14 5.11 -11.63
N LEU A 329 5.98 4.58 -12.85
CA LEU A 329 5.89 3.14 -13.10
C LEU A 329 7.14 2.40 -12.60
N PHE A 330 8.33 2.90 -12.94
CA PHE A 330 9.59 2.30 -12.48
C PHE A 330 9.72 2.33 -10.95
N LEU A 331 9.38 3.46 -10.31
CA LEU A 331 9.38 3.59 -8.85
C LEU A 331 8.33 2.70 -8.19
N GLY A 332 7.17 2.49 -8.81
CA GLY A 332 6.11 1.58 -8.37
C GLY A 332 6.49 0.10 -8.46
N LEU A 333 7.15 -0.31 -9.56
CA LEU A 333 7.70 -1.65 -9.69
C LEU A 333 8.80 -1.93 -8.65
N LEU A 334 9.64 -0.94 -8.33
CA LEU A 334 10.58 -1.03 -7.20
C LEU A 334 9.87 -1.07 -5.83
N ALA A 335 8.74 -0.38 -5.68
CA ALA A 335 7.93 -0.39 -4.47
C ALA A 335 7.35 -1.78 -4.16
N LEU A 336 7.06 -2.60 -5.18
CA LEU A 336 6.61 -3.99 -5.00
C LEU A 336 7.64 -4.86 -4.23
N LEU A 337 8.94 -4.55 -4.30
CA LEU A 337 9.96 -5.22 -3.47
C LEU A 337 9.77 -4.96 -1.97
N GLY A 338 9.18 -3.80 -1.61
CA GLY A 338 8.85 -3.37 -0.25
C GLY A 338 7.50 -3.82 0.28
N VAL A 339 6.75 -4.62 -0.48
CA VAL A 339 5.44 -5.17 -0.07
C VAL A 339 5.50 -5.91 1.27
N ASN A 340 6.53 -6.75 1.46
CA ASN A 340 6.56 -7.69 2.58
C ASN A 340 7.38 -7.22 3.79
N SER A 341 8.18 -6.17 3.64
CA SER A 341 9.11 -5.68 4.66
C SER A 341 9.32 -4.17 4.55
N SER A 342 9.87 -3.53 5.59
CA SER A 342 10.23 -2.11 5.51
C SER A 342 11.28 -1.88 4.41
N SER A 343 11.31 -0.70 3.78
CA SER A 343 12.33 -0.38 2.76
C SER A 343 13.77 -0.49 3.31
N GLU A 344 13.95 -0.42 4.63
CA GLU A 344 15.21 -0.69 5.32
C GLU A 344 15.55 -2.19 5.36
N SER A 345 14.58 -3.07 5.64
CA SER A 345 14.78 -4.52 5.53
C SER A 345 15.01 -4.96 4.07
N VAL A 346 14.34 -4.35 3.08
CA VAL A 346 14.64 -4.59 1.65
C VAL A 346 16.07 -4.14 1.32
N ARG A 347 16.47 -2.91 1.67
CA ARG A 347 17.85 -2.41 1.51
C ARG A 347 18.88 -3.37 2.13
N ASN A 348 18.65 -3.79 3.38
CA ASN A 348 19.53 -4.72 4.09
C ASN A 348 19.55 -6.12 3.43
N THR A 349 18.44 -6.55 2.82
CA THR A 349 18.33 -7.83 2.10
C THR A 349 19.02 -7.77 0.74
N ILE A 350 18.89 -6.67 -0.01
CA ILE A 350 19.65 -6.41 -1.24
C ILE A 350 21.16 -6.39 -0.93
N PHE A 351 21.58 -5.68 0.12
CA PHE A 351 22.98 -5.64 0.54
C PHE A 351 23.49 -7.04 0.92
N ARG A 352 22.72 -7.81 1.73
CA ARG A 352 23.04 -9.20 2.07
C ARG A 352 23.20 -10.04 0.79
N ALA A 353 22.18 -10.09 -0.07
CA ALA A 353 22.17 -10.91 -1.29
C ALA A 353 23.35 -10.58 -2.22
N ALA A 354 23.59 -9.30 -2.51
CA ALA A 354 24.71 -8.87 -3.36
C ALA A 354 26.10 -9.09 -2.71
N ASN A 355 26.16 -9.27 -1.39
CA ASN A 355 27.40 -9.57 -0.65
C ASN A 355 27.51 -11.04 -0.17
N MET A 356 26.57 -11.92 -0.52
CA MET A 356 26.64 -13.35 -0.14
C MET A 356 27.87 -14.03 -0.75
N THR A 357 28.54 -14.90 0.01
CA THR A 357 29.48 -15.88 -0.53
C THR A 357 28.75 -17.17 -0.92
N CYS A 358 29.39 -18.06 -1.70
CA CYS A 358 28.78 -19.36 -2.04
C CYS A 358 28.42 -20.19 -0.80
N ARG A 359 29.12 -20.01 0.32
CA ARG A 359 28.77 -20.62 1.61
C ARG A 359 27.45 -20.04 2.12
N ASP A 360 27.33 -18.72 2.16
CA ASP A 360 26.16 -18.01 2.70
C ASP A 360 24.89 -18.34 1.90
N VAL A 361 25.01 -18.51 0.57
CA VAL A 361 23.92 -19.00 -0.30
C VAL A 361 23.47 -20.40 0.13
N VAL A 362 24.41 -21.34 0.31
CA VAL A 362 24.10 -22.72 0.74
C VAL A 362 23.45 -22.75 2.13
N THR A 363 23.91 -21.93 3.07
CA THR A 363 23.33 -21.86 4.42
C THR A 363 21.99 -21.10 4.49
N THR A 364 21.66 -20.32 3.46
CA THR A 364 20.36 -19.62 3.37
C THR A 364 19.30 -20.50 2.71
N ILE A 365 19.69 -21.31 1.72
CA ILE A 365 18.77 -22.16 0.93
C ILE A 365 18.48 -23.49 1.65
N PHE A 366 19.49 -24.13 2.23
CA PHE A 366 19.35 -25.44 2.88
C PHE A 366 19.50 -25.30 4.40
N LYS A 367 18.70 -26.07 5.14
CA LYS A 367 18.75 -26.18 6.60
C LYS A 367 19.05 -27.63 7.04
N GLY A 368 19.27 -27.82 8.34
CA GLY A 368 19.38 -29.15 8.95
C GLY A 368 20.52 -30.01 8.39
N GLN A 369 20.30 -31.31 8.30
CA GLN A 369 21.27 -32.27 7.76
C GLN A 369 21.61 -31.99 6.29
N ARG A 370 20.63 -31.51 5.50
CA ARG A 370 20.78 -31.23 4.06
C ARG A 370 21.79 -30.09 3.81
N GLN A 371 21.81 -29.08 4.69
CA GLN A 371 22.81 -28.00 4.70
C GLN A 371 24.23 -28.55 4.86
N GLN A 372 24.46 -29.42 5.84
CA GLN A 372 25.77 -29.97 6.14
C GLN A 372 26.29 -30.86 4.99
N ALA A 373 25.41 -31.68 4.40
CA ALA A 373 25.74 -32.52 3.25
C ALA A 373 26.19 -31.69 2.03
N VAL A 374 25.48 -30.60 1.70
CA VAL A 374 25.83 -29.72 0.56
C VAL A 374 27.12 -28.93 0.82
N LEU A 375 27.32 -28.41 2.04
CA LEU A 375 28.57 -27.73 2.43
C LEU A 375 29.79 -28.66 2.34
N LYS A 376 29.65 -29.93 2.74
CA LYS A 376 30.68 -30.96 2.62
C LYS A 376 30.97 -31.29 1.16
N LYS A 377 29.93 -31.47 0.33
CA LYS A 377 30.06 -31.76 -1.12
C LYS A 377 30.78 -30.64 -1.89
N LEU A 378 30.57 -29.38 -1.50
CA LEU A 378 31.18 -28.20 -2.13
C LEU A 378 32.52 -27.76 -1.49
N ARG A 379 33.02 -28.48 -0.47
CA ARG A 379 34.25 -28.15 0.29
C ARG A 379 34.23 -26.76 0.97
N LEU A 380 33.05 -26.19 1.26
CA LEU A 380 32.87 -24.84 1.82
C LEU A 380 32.87 -24.79 3.36
N GLN A 381 33.68 -25.65 4.00
CA GLN A 381 33.61 -25.95 5.43
C GLN A 381 34.23 -24.89 6.35
N THR A 382 35.19 -24.10 5.86
CA THR A 382 35.82 -23.00 6.62
C THR A 382 35.41 -21.62 6.08
N PRO A 383 35.18 -20.61 6.94
CA PRO A 383 34.90 -19.24 6.49
C PRO A 383 36.18 -18.55 5.97
N HIS A 384 36.17 -18.05 4.74
CA HIS A 384 37.30 -17.27 4.21
C HIS A 384 37.46 -15.95 4.97
N ARG A 385 38.55 -15.85 5.75
CA ARG A 385 38.84 -14.72 6.65
C ARG A 385 39.55 -13.54 5.98
N HIS A 386 40.22 -13.73 4.84
CA HIS A 386 40.93 -12.66 4.13
C HIS A 386 40.00 -11.78 3.28
N GLN A 387 40.24 -10.46 3.30
CA GLN A 387 39.63 -9.50 2.38
C GLN A 387 40.48 -9.37 1.11
N THR A 388 40.07 -10.03 0.03
CA THR A 388 40.67 -9.82 -1.30
C THR A 388 40.16 -8.51 -1.93
N ALA A 389 40.89 -7.96 -2.90
CA ALA A 389 40.48 -6.76 -3.64
C ALA A 389 39.09 -6.93 -4.29
N TYR A 390 38.83 -8.13 -4.86
CA TYR A 390 37.52 -8.53 -5.38
C TYR A 390 36.40 -8.41 -4.32
N ARG A 391 36.66 -8.83 -3.07
CA ARG A 391 35.68 -8.73 -1.97
C ARG A 391 35.38 -7.28 -1.59
N ARG A 392 36.39 -6.39 -1.62
CA ARG A 392 36.20 -4.94 -1.42
C ARG A 392 35.38 -4.31 -2.55
N PHE A 393 35.69 -4.63 -3.81
CA PHE A 393 34.93 -4.16 -4.97
C PHE A 393 33.47 -4.63 -4.91
N ARG A 394 33.24 -5.93 -4.65
CA ARG A 394 31.89 -6.49 -4.50
C ARG A 394 31.10 -5.86 -3.35
N ARG A 395 31.75 -5.60 -2.20
CA ARG A 395 31.14 -4.86 -1.08
C ARG A 395 30.73 -3.44 -1.50
N LEU A 396 31.56 -2.74 -2.27
CA LEU A 396 31.25 -1.40 -2.78
C LEU A 396 30.03 -1.44 -3.71
N VAL A 397 29.99 -2.37 -4.67
CA VAL A 397 28.85 -2.56 -5.57
C VAL A 397 27.57 -2.90 -4.80
N ALA A 398 27.62 -3.88 -3.89
CA ALA A 398 26.47 -4.26 -3.05
C ALA A 398 25.94 -3.09 -2.22
N LYS A 399 26.83 -2.27 -1.66
CA LYS A 399 26.51 -1.07 -0.89
C LYS A 399 25.84 0.01 -1.76
N SER A 400 26.40 0.28 -2.94
CA SER A 400 25.87 1.26 -3.89
C SER A 400 24.49 0.85 -4.43
N VAL A 401 24.28 -0.43 -4.77
CA VAL A 401 22.98 -0.94 -5.25
C VAL A 401 21.91 -0.84 -4.16
N ALA A 402 22.22 -1.22 -2.92
CA ALA A 402 21.29 -1.10 -1.80
C ALA A 402 20.95 0.37 -1.47
N ALA A 403 21.92 1.28 -1.55
CA ALA A 403 21.68 2.70 -1.37
C ALA A 403 20.88 3.33 -2.52
N LEU A 404 21.12 2.92 -3.77
CA LEU A 404 20.36 3.36 -4.94
C LEU A 404 18.89 2.99 -4.80
N TYR A 405 18.58 1.75 -4.39
CA TYR A 405 17.21 1.33 -4.08
C TYR A 405 16.56 2.23 -3.02
N TYR A 406 17.24 2.45 -1.89
CA TYR A 406 16.70 3.26 -0.79
C TYR A 406 16.51 4.73 -1.18
N GLY A 407 17.44 5.29 -1.97
CA GLY A 407 17.34 6.63 -2.54
C GLY A 407 16.18 6.77 -3.53
N LEU A 408 15.96 5.79 -4.42
CA LEU A 408 14.83 5.79 -5.35
C LEU A 408 13.48 5.68 -4.61
N ALA A 409 13.37 4.80 -3.60
CA ALA A 409 12.18 4.70 -2.77
C ALA A 409 11.85 6.02 -2.03
N PHE A 410 12.89 6.79 -1.68
CA PHE A 410 12.77 8.10 -1.04
C PHE A 410 12.40 9.22 -2.04
N VAL A 411 12.99 9.22 -3.24
CA VAL A 411 12.57 10.10 -4.34
C VAL A 411 11.09 9.86 -4.66
N GLY A 412 10.64 8.61 -4.70
CA GLY A 412 9.23 8.27 -4.88
C GLY A 412 8.32 8.91 -3.84
N LEU A 413 8.70 8.94 -2.56
CA LEU A 413 7.91 9.59 -1.50
C LEU A 413 7.78 11.10 -1.71
N VAL A 414 8.86 11.79 -2.08
CA VAL A 414 8.88 13.25 -2.27
C VAL A 414 8.19 13.66 -3.58
N LEU A 415 8.35 12.86 -4.63
CA LEU A 415 7.85 13.16 -5.96
C LEU A 415 6.35 12.84 -6.11
N SER A 416 5.83 11.80 -5.43
CA SER A 416 4.44 11.35 -5.62
C SER A 416 3.35 12.42 -5.37
N PRO A 417 3.42 13.30 -4.34
CA PRO A 417 2.42 14.36 -4.17
C PRO A 417 2.43 15.39 -5.31
N VAL A 418 3.60 15.71 -5.84
CA VAL A 418 3.75 16.61 -6.99
C VAL A 418 3.15 15.95 -8.24
N LEU A 419 3.50 14.68 -8.51
CA LEU A 419 2.96 13.93 -9.65
C LEU A 419 1.45 13.74 -9.57
N PHE A 420 0.92 13.50 -8.38
CA PHE A 420 -0.51 13.38 -8.14
C PHE A 420 -1.25 14.67 -8.56
N ALA A 421 -0.78 15.83 -8.06
CA ALA A 421 -1.37 17.12 -8.39
C ALA A 421 -1.21 17.49 -9.88
N THR A 422 0.00 17.34 -10.45
CA THR A 422 0.23 17.69 -11.87
C THR A 422 -0.49 16.75 -12.82
N SER A 423 -0.62 15.47 -12.48
CA SER A 423 -1.38 14.52 -13.30
C SER A 423 -2.86 14.86 -13.30
N ILE A 424 -3.49 15.10 -12.14
CA ILE A 424 -4.91 15.48 -12.08
C ILE A 424 -5.18 16.74 -12.90
N ILE A 425 -4.37 17.79 -12.75
CA ILE A 425 -4.56 19.04 -13.51
C ILE A 425 -4.44 18.80 -15.02
N ALA A 426 -3.41 18.09 -15.48
CA ALA A 426 -3.23 17.80 -16.90
C ALA A 426 -4.33 16.88 -17.48
N ILE A 427 -4.80 15.92 -16.68
CA ILE A 427 -5.89 15.00 -17.02
C ILE A 427 -7.20 15.74 -17.18
N GLU A 428 -7.59 16.57 -16.21
CA GLU A 428 -8.91 17.22 -16.21
C GLU A 428 -9.00 18.30 -17.30
N LEU A 429 -7.91 19.03 -17.54
CA LEU A 429 -7.80 19.90 -18.71
C LEU A 429 -7.94 19.11 -20.01
N PHE A 430 -7.32 17.93 -20.11
CA PHE A 430 -7.45 17.08 -21.30
C PHE A 430 -8.87 16.54 -21.48
N LEU A 431 -9.47 15.94 -20.45
CA LEU A 431 -10.80 15.34 -20.56
C LEU A 431 -11.91 16.37 -20.79
N GLY A 432 -11.67 17.65 -20.47
CA GLY A 432 -12.50 18.78 -20.90
C GLY A 432 -12.48 19.08 -22.41
N SER A 433 -11.76 18.28 -23.22
CA SER A 433 -11.81 18.30 -24.69
C SER A 433 -12.58 17.12 -25.31
N ILE A 434 -13.22 16.28 -24.49
CA ILE A 434 -14.01 15.12 -24.92
C ILE A 434 -15.47 15.31 -24.48
N SER A 435 -16.41 15.04 -25.38
CA SER A 435 -17.84 15.11 -25.08
C SER A 435 -18.34 13.92 -24.25
N THR A 436 -19.27 14.21 -23.34
CA THR A 436 -19.86 13.24 -22.40
C THR A 436 -21.32 12.94 -22.78
N SER A 437 -21.78 11.71 -22.50
CA SER A 437 -23.10 11.22 -22.95
C SER A 437 -24.27 11.72 -22.10
N GLU A 438 -24.02 11.96 -20.83
CA GLU A 438 -25.01 12.39 -19.84
C GLU A 438 -24.45 13.59 -19.07
N ARG A 439 -25.33 14.50 -18.65
CA ARG A 439 -24.93 15.60 -17.75
C ARG A 439 -24.54 15.03 -16.38
N SER A 440 -23.64 15.71 -15.68
CA SER A 440 -23.11 15.26 -14.38
C SER A 440 -24.17 15.10 -13.26
N ASP A 441 -25.38 15.64 -13.44
CA ASP A 441 -26.55 15.53 -12.56
C ASP A 441 -27.54 14.41 -12.95
N ALA A 442 -27.33 13.72 -14.07
CA ALA A 442 -28.21 12.65 -14.55
C ALA A 442 -28.25 11.42 -13.64
N ILE A 443 -29.35 10.67 -13.69
CA ILE A 443 -29.57 9.48 -12.85
C ILE A 443 -28.63 8.32 -13.23
N GLY A 444 -28.16 8.21 -14.47
CA GLY A 444 -27.16 7.21 -14.87
C GLY A 444 -25.79 7.41 -14.21
N SER A 445 -25.44 8.66 -13.90
CA SER A 445 -24.25 9.06 -13.14
C SER A 445 -24.22 8.57 -11.68
N TRP A 446 -25.27 7.87 -11.22
CA TRP A 446 -25.39 7.38 -9.83
C TRP A 446 -24.68 6.06 -9.54
N ALA A 447 -24.00 5.44 -10.51
CA ALA A 447 -23.20 4.22 -10.30
C ALA A 447 -22.23 4.26 -9.07
N PRO A 448 -21.59 5.41 -8.71
CA PRO A 448 -20.78 5.50 -7.50
C PRO A 448 -21.55 5.26 -6.18
N TRP A 449 -22.84 5.59 -6.10
CA TRP A 449 -23.68 5.28 -4.94
C TRP A 449 -23.88 3.77 -4.78
N VAL A 450 -24.06 3.05 -5.89
CA VAL A 450 -24.15 1.58 -5.89
C VAL A 450 -22.80 0.95 -5.53
N ALA A 451 -21.69 1.52 -5.98
CA ALA A 451 -20.35 1.10 -5.58
C ALA A 451 -20.11 1.27 -4.06
N ALA A 452 -20.56 2.38 -3.46
CA ALA A 452 -20.54 2.55 -2.00
C ALA A 452 -21.39 1.50 -1.26
N MET A 453 -22.55 1.13 -1.83
CA MET A 453 -23.43 0.06 -1.32
C MET A 453 -22.76 -1.33 -1.38
N LEU A 454 -22.04 -1.63 -2.47
CA LEU A 454 -21.21 -2.83 -2.60
C LEU A 454 -20.02 -2.85 -1.62
N VAL A 455 -19.47 -1.69 -1.27
CA VAL A 455 -18.43 -1.58 -0.22
C VAL A 455 -19.00 -1.89 1.17
N LEU A 456 -20.28 -1.59 1.46
CA LEU A 456 -20.94 -2.06 2.69
C LEU A 456 -21.11 -3.59 2.70
N LEU A 457 -21.31 -4.22 1.53
CA LEU A 457 -21.38 -5.67 1.37
C LEU A 457 -20.01 -6.38 1.39
N SER A 458 -18.89 -5.64 1.33
CA SER A 458 -17.52 -6.20 1.28
C SER A 458 -17.16 -7.08 2.48
N SER A 459 -17.79 -6.87 3.65
CA SER A 459 -17.62 -7.70 4.85
C SER A 459 -17.95 -9.18 4.62
N ALA A 460 -18.89 -9.48 3.73
CA ALA A 460 -19.23 -10.85 3.32
C ALA A 460 -18.15 -11.48 2.43
N ILE A 461 -17.54 -10.69 1.55
CA ILE A 461 -16.49 -11.13 0.60
C ILE A 461 -15.21 -11.51 1.37
N ILE A 462 -14.83 -10.69 2.36
CA ILE A 462 -13.69 -10.97 3.25
C ILE A 462 -13.81 -12.35 3.93
N ARG A 463 -15.03 -12.80 4.22
CA ARG A 463 -15.31 -14.12 4.82
C ARG A 463 -15.03 -15.28 3.86
N LEU A 464 -15.27 -15.12 2.56
CA LEU A 464 -14.93 -16.12 1.53
C LEU A 464 -13.43 -16.16 1.22
N THR A 465 -12.78 -15.00 1.07
CA THR A 465 -11.35 -14.95 0.70
C THR A 465 -10.45 -15.65 1.72
N ARG A 466 -10.83 -15.66 3.01
CA ARG A 466 -10.12 -16.35 4.10
C ARG A 466 -9.87 -17.83 3.81
N ILE A 467 -10.87 -18.52 3.24
CA ILE A 467 -10.82 -19.97 2.94
C ILE A 467 -9.83 -20.25 1.80
N LEU A 468 -9.82 -19.42 0.77
CA LEU A 468 -8.93 -19.59 -0.40
C LEU A 468 -7.46 -19.34 -0.05
N VAL A 469 -7.17 -18.32 0.77
CA VAL A 469 -5.80 -18.01 1.22
C VAL A 469 -5.21 -19.14 2.05
N GLU A 470 -6.02 -19.80 2.90
CA GLU A 470 -5.58 -20.91 3.73
C GLU A 470 -5.14 -22.13 2.88
N ILE A 471 -5.91 -22.48 1.85
CA ILE A 471 -5.59 -23.57 0.91
C ILE A 471 -4.27 -23.29 0.17
N VAL A 472 -4.09 -22.07 -0.35
CA VAL A 472 -2.88 -21.68 -1.10
C VAL A 472 -1.65 -21.64 -0.19
N SER A 473 -1.78 -21.12 1.03
CA SER A 473 -0.69 -21.03 2.00
C SER A 473 -0.14 -22.41 2.39
N ARG A 474 -1.04 -23.38 2.67
CA ARG A 474 -0.65 -24.77 2.99
C ARG A 474 0.13 -25.42 1.84
N THR A 475 -0.27 -25.21 0.59
CA THR A 475 0.45 -25.73 -0.59
C THR A 475 1.85 -25.11 -0.73
N PHE A 476 1.99 -23.80 -0.52
CA PHE A 476 3.28 -23.11 -0.64
C PHE A 476 4.29 -23.50 0.45
N THR A 477 3.82 -23.68 1.70
CA THR A 477 4.65 -24.16 2.82
C THR A 477 5.24 -25.55 2.54
N LYS A 478 4.44 -26.48 2.02
CA LYS A 478 4.89 -27.84 1.66
C LYS A 478 5.93 -27.84 0.55
N ILE A 479 5.75 -27.01 -0.49
CA ILE A 479 6.75 -26.80 -1.56
C ILE A 479 8.06 -26.25 -0.98
N ARG A 480 7.99 -25.32 -0.02
CA ARG A 480 9.18 -24.77 0.65
C ARG A 480 9.92 -25.82 1.48
N TRP A 481 9.22 -26.67 2.25
CA TRP A 481 9.85 -27.73 3.03
C TRP A 481 10.54 -28.81 2.17
N LEU A 482 9.94 -29.16 1.02
CA LEU A 482 10.54 -30.02 -0.02
C LEU A 482 11.92 -29.54 -0.49
N ILE A 483 12.13 -28.22 -0.54
CA ILE A 483 13.40 -27.60 -0.94
C ILE A 483 14.39 -27.54 0.22
N GLN A 484 13.95 -27.16 1.42
CA GLN A 484 14.83 -26.75 2.52
C GLN A 484 15.38 -27.90 3.40
N TYR A 485 14.66 -29.01 3.54
CA TYR A 485 14.93 -30.08 4.55
C TYR A 485 15.14 -31.47 3.94
N SER A 486 15.60 -32.45 4.73
CA SER A 486 15.77 -33.86 4.33
C SER A 486 14.43 -34.62 4.22
N SER A 487 14.43 -35.90 3.83
CA SER A 487 13.21 -36.74 3.84
C SER A 487 12.76 -37.18 5.24
N GLU A 488 13.68 -37.22 6.20
CA GLU A 488 13.40 -37.66 7.57
C GLU A 488 12.86 -36.50 8.41
N GLU A 489 13.54 -35.35 8.37
CA GLU A 489 13.14 -34.09 9.04
C GLU A 489 11.71 -33.63 8.63
N ARG A 490 11.28 -33.95 7.40
CA ARG A 490 9.92 -33.59 6.93
C ARG A 490 8.79 -34.32 7.65
N ARG A 491 9.00 -35.57 8.08
CA ARG A 491 7.95 -36.35 8.78
C ARG A 491 7.66 -35.85 10.19
N GLU A 492 8.67 -35.27 10.85
CA GLU A 492 8.53 -34.66 12.17
C GLU A 492 7.81 -33.31 12.08
N LEU A 493 8.05 -32.53 11.02
CA LEU A 493 7.35 -31.26 10.79
C LEU A 493 5.87 -31.44 10.41
N GLU A 494 5.54 -32.45 9.59
CA GLU A 494 4.16 -32.75 9.18
C GLU A 494 3.27 -33.25 10.35
N THR A 495 3.86 -33.82 11.41
CA THR A 495 3.11 -34.28 12.60
C THR A 495 2.83 -33.16 13.60
N LEU A 496 3.59 -32.05 13.56
CA LEU A 496 3.32 -30.84 14.35
C LEU A 496 2.23 -29.96 13.70
N GLU A 497 2.24 -29.80 12.37
CA GLU A 497 1.26 -28.96 11.64
C GLU A 497 -0.20 -29.42 11.85
N ASN A 498 -0.45 -30.72 11.95
CA ASN A 498 -1.78 -31.29 12.13
C ASN A 498 -2.43 -31.02 13.51
N ARG A 499 -1.73 -30.41 14.48
CA ARG A 499 -2.29 -30.08 15.81
C ARG A 499 -2.86 -28.66 15.94
N GLN A 500 -2.65 -27.77 14.97
CA GLN A 500 -3.06 -26.36 15.06
C GLN A 500 -3.99 -25.94 13.91
N SER A 501 -5.30 -25.93 14.14
CA SER A 501 -6.24 -25.19 13.26
C SER A 501 -7.53 -24.72 13.97
N HIS A 502 -7.44 -23.63 14.72
CA HIS A 502 -8.60 -22.81 15.11
C HIS A 502 -8.21 -21.32 15.15
N VAL A 503 -9.03 -20.44 14.57
CA VAL A 503 -8.96 -18.98 14.76
C VAL A 503 -10.36 -18.35 14.70
N GLU A 504 -10.92 -18.02 15.86
CA GLU A 504 -12.12 -17.19 15.99
C GLU A 504 -11.81 -15.67 15.97
N PRO A 505 -12.83 -14.78 15.84
CA PRO A 505 -12.64 -13.37 15.48
C PRO A 505 -12.69 -12.41 16.68
N PHE A 506 -12.18 -11.18 16.52
CA PHE A 506 -12.54 -10.06 17.40
C PHE A 506 -12.46 -8.66 16.73
N LEU A 507 -13.08 -7.66 17.37
CA LEU A 507 -13.53 -6.34 16.89
C LEU A 507 -12.95 -5.15 17.70
N GLU A 508 -13.19 -3.91 17.20
CA GLU A 508 -13.05 -2.58 17.86
C GLU A 508 -11.65 -2.19 18.43
N GLU A 509 -11.22 -0.92 18.60
CA GLU A 509 -11.90 0.40 18.63
C GLU A 509 -10.94 1.60 18.33
N SER A 510 -11.54 2.79 18.06
CA SER A 510 -11.14 4.24 18.09
C SER A 510 -9.69 4.79 18.32
N ILE A 511 -9.34 6.09 18.19
CA ILE A 511 -9.64 7.30 17.34
C ILE A 511 -8.48 8.29 17.62
N GLU A 512 -8.05 9.12 16.64
CA GLU A 512 -7.36 10.40 16.93
C GLU A 512 -7.35 11.40 15.71
N HIS A 513 -6.36 12.31 15.60
CA HIS A 513 -6.49 13.59 14.87
C HIS A 513 -5.58 13.86 13.66
N VAL A 514 -5.87 15.01 13.04
CA VAL A 514 -5.44 15.39 11.66
C VAL A 514 -4.24 16.35 11.65
N GLY A 515 -4.16 17.33 12.56
CA GLY A 515 -3.11 18.37 12.53
C GLY A 515 -1.68 17.84 12.78
N TYR A 516 -1.55 16.68 13.42
CA TYR A 516 -0.28 16.09 13.82
C TYR A 516 0.54 15.54 12.63
N ALA A 517 -0.11 15.20 11.51
CA ALA A 517 0.51 14.46 10.41
C ALA A 517 1.61 15.23 9.65
N MET A 518 1.48 16.56 9.52
CA MET A 518 2.44 17.37 8.76
C MET A 518 3.76 17.58 9.53
N MET A 519 3.71 17.99 10.81
CA MET A 519 4.91 18.20 11.62
C MET A 519 5.67 16.88 11.90
N HIS A 520 4.95 15.78 12.11
CA HIS A 520 5.58 14.48 12.36
C HIS A 520 6.38 13.97 11.15
N SER A 521 5.98 14.35 9.93
CA SER A 521 6.65 13.93 8.70
C SER A 521 8.08 14.50 8.59
N TYR A 522 8.32 15.75 9.02
CA TYR A 522 9.66 16.35 9.02
C TYR A 522 10.60 15.70 10.04
N TRP A 523 10.12 15.42 11.26
CA TRP A 523 10.93 14.75 12.28
C TRP A 523 11.24 13.29 11.89
N TYR A 524 10.24 12.57 11.40
CA TYR A 524 10.38 11.20 10.87
C TYR A 524 11.39 11.12 9.71
N PHE A 525 11.39 12.12 8.82
CA PHE A 525 12.34 12.28 7.73
C PHE A 525 13.77 12.49 8.24
N ALA A 526 13.99 13.39 9.19
CA ALA A 526 15.31 13.64 9.79
C ALA A 526 15.89 12.39 10.49
N VAL A 527 15.05 11.65 11.23
CA VAL A 527 15.45 10.39 11.90
C VAL A 527 15.87 9.33 10.88
N ARG A 528 15.11 9.11 9.80
CA ARG A 528 15.44 8.10 8.79
C ARG A 528 16.64 8.46 7.93
N ILE A 529 16.90 9.74 7.66
CA ILE A 529 18.15 10.19 7.02
C ILE A 529 19.35 9.87 7.93
N LYS A 530 19.25 10.15 9.23
CA LYS A 530 20.32 9.83 10.19
C LYS A 530 20.59 8.33 10.27
N ALA A 531 19.55 7.50 10.36
CA ALA A 531 19.67 6.04 10.35
C ALA A 531 20.29 5.52 9.04
N PHE A 532 19.99 6.14 7.90
CA PHE A 532 20.65 5.81 6.62
C PHE A 532 22.14 6.20 6.62
N ILE A 533 22.52 7.36 7.16
CA ILE A 533 23.93 7.77 7.27
C ILE A 533 24.71 6.80 8.18
N GLU A 534 24.10 6.35 9.28
CA GLU A 534 24.69 5.36 10.20
C GLU A 534 24.84 3.99 9.52
N TRP A 535 23.83 3.51 8.79
CA TRP A 535 23.92 2.32 7.93
C TRP A 535 24.98 2.47 6.83
N TRP A 536 25.10 3.64 6.20
CA TRP A 536 26.11 3.89 5.16
C TRP A 536 27.54 3.87 5.72
N ARG A 537 27.75 4.17 7.01
CA ARG A 537 29.07 4.04 7.66
C ARG A 537 29.44 2.57 7.86
N ASP A 538 28.53 1.73 8.36
CA ASP A 538 28.78 0.30 8.56
C ASP A 538 27.60 -0.61 8.16
N PRO A 539 27.44 -0.92 6.85
CA PRO A 539 26.31 -1.70 6.38
C PRO A 539 26.37 -3.18 6.80
N GLU A 540 27.53 -3.68 7.26
CA GLU A 540 27.65 -5.06 7.75
C GLU A 540 27.04 -5.16 9.15
N LYS A 541 27.39 -4.26 10.08
CA LYS A 541 26.77 -4.18 11.41
C LYS A 541 25.26 -4.01 11.36
N TYR A 542 24.74 -3.13 10.51
CA TYR A 542 23.30 -2.81 10.45
C TYR A 542 22.48 -3.69 9.49
N SER A 543 23.09 -4.69 8.83
CA SER A 543 22.37 -5.67 8.00
C SER A 543 22.50 -7.12 8.50
N VAL A 544 23.36 -7.38 9.49
CA VAL A 544 23.40 -8.65 10.21
C VAL A 544 22.34 -8.62 11.30
N ASN A 545 21.45 -9.61 11.24
CA ASN A 545 20.22 -9.77 12.03
C ASN A 545 19.12 -8.76 11.68
N GLU A 546 17.95 -9.28 11.28
CA GLU A 546 16.70 -8.58 11.57
C GLU A 546 16.53 -8.61 13.09
N TYR A 547 16.24 -7.47 13.70
CA TYR A 547 15.91 -7.37 15.11
C TYR A 547 14.51 -7.95 15.35
N ARG A 548 14.42 -9.27 15.31
CA ARG A 548 13.22 -10.06 15.58
C ARG A 548 13.69 -11.37 16.19
N GLY A 549 13.09 -11.76 17.30
CA GLY A 549 13.48 -12.99 17.99
C GLY A 549 13.27 -14.23 17.12
N HIS A 550 14.04 -15.28 17.41
CA HIS A 550 14.08 -16.54 16.67
C HIS A 550 13.07 -17.59 17.16
N GLY A 551 12.50 -17.40 18.34
CA GLY A 551 11.41 -18.19 18.92
C GLY A 551 10.09 -18.11 18.15
N VAL A 552 9.18 -19.00 18.53
CA VAL A 552 7.88 -19.24 17.88
C VAL A 552 6.75 -18.67 18.73
N LEU A 553 5.70 -18.14 18.11
CA LEU A 553 4.49 -17.77 18.83
C LEU A 553 3.55 -18.98 18.92
N GLU A 554 3.20 -19.39 20.13
CA GLU A 554 2.31 -20.52 20.40
C GLU A 554 1.20 -20.12 21.39
N GLY A 555 -0.01 -20.64 21.20
CA GLY A 555 -1.08 -20.51 22.19
C GLY A 555 -0.90 -21.54 23.30
N LEU A 556 -0.57 -21.10 24.52
CA LEU A 556 -0.30 -21.97 25.66
C LEU A 556 -1.09 -21.51 26.91
N HIS A 557 -1.78 -22.44 27.56
CA HIS A 557 -2.61 -22.21 28.76
C HIS A 557 -3.58 -21.01 28.66
N GLY A 558 -4.10 -20.75 27.45
CA GLY A 558 -5.06 -19.68 27.18
C GLY A 558 -4.46 -18.29 26.91
N LEU A 559 -3.14 -18.19 26.73
CA LEU A 559 -2.44 -16.96 26.34
C LEU A 559 -1.62 -17.18 25.06
N ASP A 560 -1.39 -16.12 24.29
CA ASP A 560 -0.30 -16.11 23.30
C ASP A 560 1.04 -16.08 24.04
N VAL A 561 1.95 -16.97 23.67
CA VAL A 561 3.27 -17.12 24.31
C VAL A 561 4.35 -17.14 23.25
N TYR A 562 5.34 -16.28 23.40
CA TYR A 562 6.58 -16.40 22.62
C TYR A 562 7.50 -17.44 23.28
N VAL A 563 7.83 -18.50 22.54
CA VAL A 563 8.58 -19.67 23.00
C VAL A 563 9.97 -19.66 22.37
N ALA A 564 11.02 -19.54 23.19
CA ALA A 564 12.40 -19.73 22.77
C ALA A 564 12.91 -21.13 23.18
N GLU A 565 13.40 -21.87 22.19
CA GLU A 565 13.85 -23.26 22.33
C GLU A 565 15.39 -23.36 22.46
N PRO A 566 15.92 -24.37 23.17
CA PRO A 566 17.35 -24.68 23.17
C PRO A 566 17.91 -24.91 21.76
N ALA A 567 19.01 -24.22 21.43
CA ALA A 567 19.64 -24.32 20.11
C ALA A 567 20.27 -25.70 19.81
N SER A 568 20.40 -26.56 20.83
CA SER A 568 21.08 -27.86 20.79
C SER A 568 20.17 -29.02 20.37
N GLY A 569 18.85 -28.82 20.31
CA GLY A 569 17.87 -29.90 20.06
C GLY A 569 17.77 -30.93 21.19
N GLN A 570 18.39 -30.65 22.34
CA GLN A 570 18.31 -31.47 23.54
C GLN A 570 17.05 -31.15 24.35
N PRO A 571 16.54 -32.08 25.19
CA PRO A 571 15.47 -31.75 26.13
C PRO A 571 15.89 -30.60 27.06
N PRO A 572 15.00 -29.65 27.37
CA PRO A 572 15.35 -28.50 28.18
C PRO A 572 15.69 -28.90 29.62
N LYS A 573 16.68 -28.25 30.23
CA LYS A 573 17.07 -28.48 31.64
C LYS A 573 16.02 -27.97 32.64
N GLY A 574 15.09 -27.14 32.18
CA GLY A 574 14.07 -26.47 32.97
C GLY A 574 13.33 -25.44 32.12
N PHE A 575 12.23 -24.93 32.67
CA PHE A 575 11.43 -23.87 32.05
C PHE A 575 11.69 -22.55 32.75
N ILE A 576 11.81 -21.46 31.99
CA ILE A 576 11.88 -20.10 32.54
C ILE A 576 10.73 -19.29 31.94
N VAL A 577 9.88 -18.73 32.80
CA VAL A 577 8.84 -17.79 32.37
C VAL A 577 9.35 -16.37 32.56
N LEU A 578 9.43 -15.61 31.48
CA LEU A 578 9.86 -14.22 31.45
C LEU A 578 8.61 -13.31 31.44
N ILE A 579 8.42 -12.56 32.52
CA ILE A 579 7.37 -11.55 32.64
C ILE A 579 7.93 -10.21 32.14
N PRO A 580 7.40 -9.65 31.02
CA PRO A 580 7.99 -8.49 30.37
C PRO A 580 7.91 -7.20 31.21
N ASP A 581 8.59 -6.16 30.73
CA ASP A 581 8.38 -4.81 31.22
C ASP A 581 7.06 -4.21 30.68
N ALA A 582 6.84 -2.91 30.91
CA ALA A 582 5.63 -2.20 30.48
C ALA A 582 5.30 -2.35 28.97
N PHE A 583 6.30 -2.66 28.13
CA PHE A 583 6.15 -2.74 26.68
C PHE A 583 5.79 -4.14 26.16
N GLY A 584 5.54 -5.10 27.05
CA GLY A 584 4.97 -6.40 26.70
C GLY A 584 5.95 -7.37 26.04
N TRP A 585 5.41 -8.51 25.59
CA TRP A 585 6.17 -9.59 24.94
C TRP A 585 6.58 -9.22 23.49
N ASP A 586 5.86 -8.28 22.88
CA ASP A 586 6.10 -7.78 21.53
C ASP A 586 7.30 -6.83 21.46
N PHE A 587 7.80 -6.34 22.61
CA PHE A 587 9.03 -5.59 22.68
C PHE A 587 10.24 -6.48 22.36
N VAL A 588 10.88 -6.19 21.22
CA VAL A 588 11.97 -7.00 20.62
C VAL A 588 13.10 -7.34 21.60
N ASN A 589 13.47 -6.44 22.52
CA ASN A 589 14.52 -6.73 23.50
C ASN A 589 14.16 -7.90 24.41
N ILE A 590 12.88 -8.03 24.81
CA ILE A 590 12.40 -9.15 25.63
C ILE A 590 12.52 -10.48 24.86
N GLN A 591 12.19 -10.49 23.57
CA GLN A 591 12.33 -11.68 22.71
C GLN A 591 13.79 -12.10 22.57
N LEU A 592 14.71 -11.14 22.36
CA LEU A 592 16.14 -11.39 22.29
C LEU A 592 16.73 -11.89 23.62
N MET A 593 16.21 -11.42 24.76
CA MET A 593 16.58 -11.95 26.07
C MET A 593 16.10 -13.40 26.24
N ALA A 594 14.87 -13.73 25.84
CA ALA A 594 14.38 -15.10 25.87
C ALA A 594 15.22 -16.04 24.98
N ASP A 595 15.57 -15.61 23.77
CA ASP A 595 16.48 -16.34 22.87
C ASP A 595 17.88 -16.53 23.50
N ASN A 596 18.42 -15.51 24.17
CA ASN A 596 19.70 -15.59 24.87
C ASN A 596 19.66 -16.60 26.02
N PHE A 597 18.61 -16.57 26.84
CA PHE A 597 18.45 -17.48 27.97
C PHE A 597 18.38 -18.94 27.48
N ALA A 598 17.59 -19.20 26.43
CA ALA A 598 17.49 -20.53 25.82
C ALA A 598 18.83 -21.00 25.22
N ARG A 599 19.52 -20.12 24.50
CA ARG A 599 20.80 -20.39 23.82
C ARG A 599 22.00 -20.55 24.76
N LYS A 600 22.06 -19.79 25.87
CA LYS A 600 23.23 -19.79 26.78
C LYS A 600 23.28 -21.01 27.71
N LYS A 601 22.12 -21.58 28.09
CA LYS A 601 22.04 -22.61 29.14
C LYS A 601 21.13 -23.81 28.87
N ASP A 602 20.53 -23.93 27.67
CA ASP A 602 19.59 -25.01 27.29
C ASP A 602 18.29 -25.05 28.13
N TYR A 603 17.75 -23.87 28.45
CA TYR A 603 16.39 -23.74 29.02
C TYR A 603 15.35 -23.53 27.92
N ARG A 604 14.11 -23.95 28.15
CA ARG A 604 12.98 -23.47 27.34
C ARG A 604 12.40 -22.23 27.99
N VAL A 605 12.27 -21.15 27.23
CA VAL A 605 11.85 -19.85 27.76
C VAL A 605 10.51 -19.45 27.19
N TYR A 606 9.57 -19.13 28.07
CA TYR A 606 8.22 -18.69 27.75
C TYR A 606 8.08 -17.20 28.05
N VAL A 607 7.56 -16.42 27.11
CA VAL A 607 7.15 -15.02 27.32
C VAL A 607 5.65 -14.88 27.02
N PRO A 608 4.76 -15.13 28.02
CA PRO A 608 3.31 -15.05 27.82
C PRO A 608 2.81 -13.60 27.74
N ASP A 609 1.77 -13.38 26.95
CA ASP A 609 1.03 -12.11 26.94
C ASP A 609 0.15 -11.94 28.18
N PHE A 610 0.79 -11.67 29.31
CA PHE A 610 0.08 -11.33 30.54
C PHE A 610 -0.66 -9.99 30.48
N MET A 611 -0.37 -9.13 29.49
CA MET A 611 -1.04 -7.84 29.27
C MET A 611 -2.28 -7.97 28.37
N ASN A 612 -2.43 -9.07 27.65
CA ASN A 612 -3.57 -9.38 26.78
C ASN A 612 -3.80 -8.26 25.74
N GLY A 613 -2.77 -7.98 24.94
CA GLY A 613 -2.77 -6.94 23.90
C GLY A 613 -2.67 -5.50 24.40
N HIS A 614 -2.66 -5.26 25.72
CA HIS A 614 -2.57 -3.91 26.30
C HIS A 614 -1.13 -3.48 26.64
N SER A 615 -0.14 -3.77 25.79
CA SER A 615 1.25 -3.28 25.95
C SER A 615 1.31 -1.74 25.94
N ALA A 616 2.26 -1.14 26.67
CA ALA A 616 2.51 0.30 26.56
C ALA A 616 3.18 0.62 25.20
N PRO A 617 2.87 1.76 24.55
CA PRO A 617 3.52 2.12 23.30
C PRO A 617 4.96 2.63 23.49
N LEU A 618 5.89 2.14 22.67
CA LEU A 618 7.34 2.40 22.80
C LEU A 618 7.75 3.88 22.78
N TYR A 619 6.98 4.76 22.12
CA TYR A 619 7.30 6.20 22.07
C TYR A 619 7.29 6.88 23.46
N ILE A 620 6.68 6.24 24.48
CA ILE A 620 6.71 6.70 25.87
C ILE A 620 8.15 6.84 26.38
N ILE A 621 9.08 5.97 25.95
CA ILE A 621 10.49 6.00 26.37
C ILE A 621 11.10 7.40 26.10
N ASP A 622 10.84 7.95 24.91
CA ASP A 622 11.33 9.27 24.52
C ASP A 622 10.66 10.40 25.33
N LYS A 623 9.39 10.23 25.72
CA LYS A 623 8.68 11.21 26.57
C LYS A 623 9.21 11.19 28.00
N MET A 624 9.53 10.02 28.55
CA MET A 624 10.17 9.89 29.86
C MET A 624 11.56 10.54 29.86
N LYS A 625 12.41 10.21 28.87
CA LYS A 625 13.73 10.85 28.72
C LYS A 625 13.65 12.38 28.54
N ALA A 626 12.63 12.89 27.85
CA ALA A 626 12.41 14.33 27.69
C ALA A 626 12.00 15.04 29.00
N LEU A 627 11.29 14.36 29.90
CA LEU A 627 10.93 14.90 31.22
C LEU A 627 12.14 15.01 32.17
N GLU A 628 13.09 14.08 32.04
CA GLU A 628 14.39 14.09 32.73
C GLU A 628 15.34 15.21 32.21
N GLY A 629 15.02 15.80 31.05
CA GLY A 629 15.77 16.90 30.45
C GLY A 629 16.02 18.06 31.40
N LYS A 630 17.28 18.48 31.53
CA LYS A 630 17.72 19.56 32.42
C LYS A 630 17.90 20.91 31.72
N THR A 631 17.60 20.98 30.42
CA THR A 631 17.73 22.22 29.64
C THR A 631 16.52 23.13 29.88
N TRP A 632 16.70 24.44 29.71
CA TRP A 632 15.61 25.41 29.91
C TRP A 632 14.48 25.23 28.88
N TRP A 633 14.83 24.88 27.63
CA TRP A 633 13.89 24.48 26.59
C TRP A 633 13.10 23.21 26.96
N ASP A 634 13.77 22.18 27.49
CA ASP A 634 13.10 20.95 27.95
C ASP A 634 12.06 21.29 29.02
N THR A 635 12.41 22.18 29.96
CA THR A 635 11.56 22.60 31.07
C THR A 635 10.25 23.25 30.60
N LEU A 636 10.28 24.03 29.52
CA LEU A 636 9.07 24.55 28.87
C LEU A 636 8.24 23.45 28.16
N ALA A 637 8.88 22.40 27.66
CA ALA A 637 8.23 21.26 27.03
C ALA A 637 7.68 20.22 28.03
N LYS A 638 8.06 20.26 29.32
CA LYS A 638 7.64 19.27 30.33
C LYS A 638 6.11 19.10 30.46
N PRO A 639 5.27 20.16 30.44
CA PRO A 639 3.82 19.99 30.48
C PRO A 639 3.29 19.17 29.28
N TYR A 640 3.83 19.40 28.08
CA TYR A 640 3.49 18.64 26.88
C TYR A 640 3.93 17.17 26.98
N HIS A 641 5.19 16.92 27.35
CA HIS A 641 5.69 15.55 27.53
C HIS A 641 4.96 14.79 28.65
N GLY A 642 4.60 15.48 29.73
CA GLY A 642 3.84 14.95 30.86
C GLY A 642 2.39 14.61 30.47
N PHE A 643 1.72 15.49 29.72
CA PHE A 643 0.38 15.21 29.19
C PHE A 643 0.37 13.95 28.32
N TRP A 644 1.28 13.84 27.35
CA TRP A 644 1.35 12.67 26.47
C TRP A 644 1.80 11.40 27.20
N LEU A 645 2.66 11.51 28.22
CA LEU A 645 3.00 10.41 29.11
C LEU A 645 1.75 9.90 29.84
N LEU A 646 0.98 10.78 30.47
CA LEU A 646 -0.25 10.43 31.19
C LEU A 646 -1.31 9.84 30.26
N TYR A 647 -1.54 10.46 29.09
CA TYR A 647 -2.47 9.97 28.08
C TYR A 647 -2.18 8.54 27.63
N ALA A 648 -0.91 8.15 27.56
CA ALA A 648 -0.50 6.81 27.13
C ALA A 648 -0.37 5.81 28.30
N VAL A 649 0.04 6.27 29.48
CA VAL A 649 0.23 5.44 30.68
C VAL A 649 -1.10 5.11 31.38
N ILE A 650 -2.08 6.01 31.40
CA ILE A 650 -3.38 5.76 32.07
C ILE A 650 -4.15 4.60 31.41
N PRO A 651 -4.33 4.55 30.07
CA PRO A 651 -4.94 3.40 29.38
C PRO A 651 -4.15 2.10 29.53
N TRP A 652 -2.83 2.17 29.78
CA TRP A 652 -2.00 1.00 30.08
C TRP A 652 -2.19 0.50 31.53
N ILE A 653 -2.23 1.38 32.54
CA ILE A 653 -2.37 0.99 33.95
C ILE A 653 -3.73 0.34 34.25
N ILE A 654 -4.82 0.83 33.67
CA ILE A 654 -6.20 0.37 33.99
C ILE A 654 -6.44 -1.14 33.70
N PRO A 655 -6.03 -1.71 32.55
CA PRO A 655 -6.06 -3.15 32.30
C PRO A 655 -4.92 -3.88 33.03
N ASN A 656 -3.70 -3.33 33.06
CA ASN A 656 -2.51 -4.02 33.59
C ASN A 656 -2.26 -3.84 35.09
N ARG A 657 -3.26 -3.36 35.84
CA ARG A 657 -3.19 -3.28 37.31
C ARG A 657 -3.05 -4.68 37.90
N PHE A 658 -2.16 -4.82 38.88
CA PHE A 658 -1.81 -6.09 39.52
C PHE A 658 -3.03 -6.96 39.94
N SER A 659 -4.10 -6.33 40.44
CA SER A 659 -5.31 -7.05 40.86
C SER A 659 -6.10 -7.74 39.72
N LYS A 660 -5.86 -7.36 38.46
CA LYS A 660 -6.41 -8.01 37.27
C LYS A 660 -5.43 -9.03 36.67
N THR A 661 -4.14 -8.71 36.67
CA THR A 661 -3.12 -9.51 35.97
C THR A 661 -2.56 -10.64 36.82
N PHE A 662 -2.43 -10.48 38.14
CA PHE A 662 -1.89 -11.53 39.00
C PHE A 662 -2.71 -12.84 39.00
N PRO A 663 -4.07 -12.84 38.99
CA PRO A 663 -4.84 -14.07 38.84
C PRO A 663 -4.54 -14.81 37.53
N ARG A 664 -4.39 -14.08 36.41
CA ARG A 664 -4.00 -14.64 35.10
C ARG A 664 -2.59 -15.23 35.13
N VAL A 665 -1.62 -14.48 35.69
CA VAL A 665 -0.24 -14.94 35.86
C VAL A 665 -0.20 -16.21 36.71
N LYS A 666 -0.84 -16.20 37.89
CA LYS A 666 -0.88 -17.36 38.80
C LYS A 666 -1.54 -18.58 38.15
N ALA A 667 -2.65 -18.40 37.41
CA ALA A 667 -3.30 -19.48 36.67
C ALA A 667 -2.39 -20.09 35.59
N PHE A 668 -1.60 -19.27 34.89
CA PHE A 668 -0.61 -19.76 33.93
C PHE A 668 0.48 -20.60 34.61
N PHE A 669 1.03 -20.16 35.75
CA PHE A 669 2.01 -20.96 36.51
C PHE A 669 1.43 -22.24 37.09
N GLU A 670 0.18 -22.22 37.56
CA GLU A 670 -0.54 -23.42 37.99
C GLU A 670 -0.74 -24.43 36.84
N ALA A 671 -1.09 -23.95 35.64
CA ALA A 671 -1.23 -24.80 34.46
C ALA A 671 0.13 -25.33 33.98
N LEU A 672 1.15 -24.47 33.92
CA LEU A 672 2.52 -24.84 33.56
C LEU A 672 3.09 -25.91 34.50
N ARG A 673 2.92 -25.76 35.82
CA ARG A 673 3.41 -26.73 36.81
C ARG A 673 2.71 -28.09 36.70
N ARG A 674 1.44 -28.12 36.33
CA ARG A 674 0.67 -29.37 36.14
C ARG A 674 1.01 -30.11 34.84
N ASN A 675 1.42 -29.39 33.81
CA ASN A 675 1.68 -29.94 32.48
C ASN A 675 3.18 -30.06 32.22
N GLU A 676 3.81 -29.04 31.62
CA GLU A 676 5.20 -29.13 31.16
C GLU A 676 6.17 -29.21 32.34
N GLY A 677 5.95 -28.39 33.38
CA GLY A 677 6.75 -28.32 34.61
C GLY A 677 6.51 -29.46 35.61
N ALA A 678 5.87 -30.56 35.21
CA ALA A 678 5.56 -31.68 36.09
C ALA A 678 6.82 -32.42 36.59
N HIS A 679 7.87 -32.50 35.75
CA HIS A 679 9.11 -33.27 36.01
C HIS A 679 10.40 -32.44 35.91
N LEU A 680 10.29 -31.15 35.59
CA LEU A 680 11.43 -30.24 35.43
C LEU A 680 11.24 -28.99 36.29
N PRO A 681 12.33 -28.34 36.71
CA PRO A 681 12.24 -27.09 37.46
C PRO A 681 11.64 -25.96 36.60
N VAL A 682 10.90 -25.08 37.26
CA VAL A 682 10.22 -23.90 36.69
C VAL A 682 10.72 -22.66 37.42
N GLY A 683 11.38 -21.77 36.69
CA GLY A 683 11.82 -20.47 37.17
C GLY A 683 10.95 -19.34 36.64
N VAL A 684 10.96 -18.21 37.34
CA VAL A 684 10.35 -16.96 36.87
C VAL A 684 11.37 -15.82 36.89
N THR A 685 11.45 -15.09 35.79
CA THR A 685 12.21 -13.83 35.68
C THR A 685 11.26 -12.68 35.32
N GLY A 686 11.49 -11.47 35.82
CA GLY A 686 10.60 -10.35 35.53
C GLY A 686 11.22 -8.97 35.70
N TYR A 687 10.84 -8.06 34.80
CA TYR A 687 11.49 -6.78 34.58
C TYR A 687 10.50 -5.63 34.80
N CYS A 688 10.87 -4.58 35.54
CA CYS A 688 9.97 -3.42 35.77
C CYS A 688 8.61 -3.87 36.34
N TRP A 689 7.52 -3.75 35.55
CA TRP A 689 6.17 -4.20 35.88
C TRP A 689 6.10 -5.70 36.18
N GLY A 690 6.89 -6.52 35.47
CA GLY A 690 6.99 -7.95 35.73
C GLY A 690 7.61 -8.28 37.09
N GLY A 691 8.42 -7.38 37.66
CA GLY A 691 9.12 -7.62 38.93
C GLY A 691 8.20 -7.75 40.14
N ASN A 692 7.07 -7.04 40.19
CA ASN A 692 6.06 -7.24 41.23
C ASN A 692 5.46 -8.65 41.15
N HIS A 693 5.16 -9.12 39.94
CA HIS A 693 4.61 -10.45 39.71
C HIS A 693 5.58 -11.55 40.14
N VAL A 694 6.89 -11.38 39.91
CA VAL A 694 7.95 -12.27 40.42
C VAL A 694 7.89 -12.38 41.94
N VAL A 695 7.97 -11.25 42.66
CA VAL A 695 8.04 -11.21 44.13
C VAL A 695 6.81 -11.87 44.75
N GLN A 696 5.63 -11.65 44.14
CA GLN A 696 4.37 -12.21 44.64
C GLN A 696 4.23 -13.71 44.31
N LEU A 697 4.75 -14.19 43.17
CA LEU A 697 4.86 -15.63 42.89
C LEU A 697 5.83 -16.33 43.86
N ALA A 698 6.92 -15.65 44.22
CA ALA A 698 7.93 -16.13 45.17
C ALA A 698 7.42 -16.24 46.62
N ALA A 699 6.18 -15.85 46.92
CA ALA A 699 5.55 -15.98 48.25
C ALA A 699 5.21 -17.43 48.67
N GLY A 700 5.67 -18.45 47.93
CA GLY A 700 5.53 -19.86 48.30
C GLY A 700 4.22 -20.52 47.87
N HIS A 701 3.59 -20.04 46.81
CA HIS A 701 2.42 -20.70 46.22
C HIS A 701 2.75 -22.12 45.72
N LYS A 702 1.78 -23.03 45.81
CA LYS A 702 1.92 -24.43 45.40
C LYS A 702 0.77 -24.87 44.49
N ALA A 703 1.05 -25.82 43.60
CA ALA A 703 0.07 -26.65 42.90
C ALA A 703 0.43 -28.12 43.14
N ASP A 704 -0.56 -28.93 43.56
CA ASP A 704 -0.45 -30.38 43.69
C ASP A 704 0.78 -30.83 44.51
N GLY A 705 1.03 -30.10 45.62
CA GLY A 705 2.14 -30.30 46.56
C GLY A 705 3.46 -29.62 46.18
N LYS A 706 3.69 -29.35 44.88
CA LYS A 706 4.91 -28.75 44.33
C LYS A 706 4.84 -27.21 44.36
N PRO A 707 5.95 -26.47 44.56
CA PRO A 707 5.99 -25.02 44.43
C PRO A 707 5.68 -24.57 42.99
N LEU A 708 4.98 -23.46 42.81
CA LEU A 708 4.70 -22.92 41.46
C LEU A 708 5.98 -22.50 40.73
N VAL A 709 6.96 -21.99 41.47
CA VAL A 709 8.28 -21.58 40.99
C VAL A 709 9.35 -22.07 41.96
N ASP A 710 10.44 -22.61 41.42
CA ASP A 710 11.57 -23.16 42.18
C ASP A 710 12.63 -22.10 42.51
N ALA A 711 12.78 -21.14 41.59
CA ALA A 711 13.66 -19.99 41.74
C ALA A 711 13.05 -18.77 41.04
N ALA A 712 13.37 -17.59 41.56
CA ALA A 712 12.86 -16.32 41.07
C ALA A 712 14.02 -15.33 40.82
N PHE A 713 13.89 -14.49 39.79
CA PHE A 713 14.80 -13.39 39.52
C PHE A 713 14.01 -12.14 39.13
N THR A 714 14.42 -10.96 39.60
CA THR A 714 13.86 -9.70 39.08
C THR A 714 14.90 -8.61 38.91
N ALA A 715 14.80 -7.88 37.80
CA ALA A 715 15.59 -6.67 37.56
C ALA A 715 14.72 -5.42 37.62
N HIS A 716 15.22 -4.39 38.31
CA HIS A 716 14.59 -3.07 38.49
C HIS A 716 13.06 -3.18 38.72
N PRO A 717 12.60 -3.88 39.77
CA PRO A 717 11.17 -4.11 40.01
C PRO A 717 10.44 -2.79 40.30
N SER A 718 9.19 -2.67 39.85
CA SER A 718 8.32 -1.53 40.13
C SER A 718 7.04 -1.94 40.85
N MET A 719 6.33 -0.97 41.44
CA MET A 719 5.01 -1.18 42.09
C MET A 719 4.99 -2.15 43.29
N LEU A 720 6.14 -2.42 43.93
CA LEU A 720 6.23 -3.19 45.17
C LEU A 720 5.71 -2.41 46.38
N LYS A 721 5.08 -3.09 47.36
CA LYS A 721 4.89 -2.53 48.70
C LYS A 721 6.12 -2.87 49.54
N PHE A 722 7.04 -1.92 49.64
CA PHE A 722 8.37 -2.20 50.19
C PHE A 722 8.35 -2.73 51.63
N TYR A 723 9.32 -3.64 51.85
CA TYR A 723 9.43 -4.63 52.91
C TYR A 723 8.24 -5.59 53.04
N GLY A 724 7.01 -5.10 53.14
CA GLY A 724 5.82 -5.93 53.37
C GLY A 724 5.54 -7.00 52.30
N ASP A 725 5.95 -6.81 51.05
CA ASP A 725 5.89 -7.87 50.01
C ASP A 725 7.15 -8.77 49.97
N ILE A 726 8.32 -8.23 50.38
CA ILE A 726 9.60 -8.93 50.37
C ILE A 726 9.69 -9.94 51.54
N GLU A 727 9.16 -9.58 52.72
CA GLU A 727 9.07 -10.45 53.90
C GLU A 727 8.19 -11.70 53.68
N LYS A 728 7.35 -11.69 52.63
CA LYS A 728 6.51 -12.83 52.26
C LYS A 728 7.24 -13.87 51.40
N ILE A 729 8.43 -13.55 50.87
CA ILE A 729 9.19 -14.45 49.99
C ILE A 729 9.53 -15.76 50.73
N ARG A 730 9.25 -16.89 50.06
CA ARG A 730 9.54 -18.26 50.50
C ARG A 730 10.32 -19.08 49.47
N VAL A 731 10.61 -18.50 48.30
CA VAL A 731 11.35 -19.11 47.19
C VAL A 731 12.65 -18.31 46.96
N PRO A 732 13.80 -18.96 46.71
CA PRO A 732 15.06 -18.26 46.43
C PRO A 732 14.92 -17.21 45.32
N THR A 733 15.05 -15.94 45.69
CA THR A 733 14.82 -14.80 44.81
C THR A 733 16.08 -13.93 44.70
N SER A 734 16.58 -13.73 43.48
CA SER A 734 17.68 -12.80 43.20
C SER A 734 17.18 -11.49 42.60
N PHE A 735 17.77 -10.37 43.04
CA PHE A 735 17.42 -9.01 42.61
C PHE A 735 18.61 -8.32 41.93
N ALA A 736 18.36 -7.71 40.78
CA ALA A 736 19.29 -6.83 40.06
C ALA A 736 18.76 -5.39 40.05
N ILE A 737 19.30 -4.55 40.93
CA ILE A 737 18.74 -3.20 41.20
C ILE A 737 19.69 -2.12 40.65
N PRO A 738 19.21 -1.11 39.92
CA PRO A 738 20.05 0.02 39.51
C PRO A 738 20.29 0.97 40.69
N SER A 739 21.52 1.47 40.80
CA SER A 739 21.89 2.52 41.78
C SER A 739 21.06 3.80 41.68
N SER A 740 20.62 4.18 40.47
CA SER A 740 19.90 5.42 40.18
C SER A 740 18.46 5.17 39.69
N ASP A 741 17.69 4.38 40.44
CA ASP A 741 16.29 4.06 40.09
C ASP A 741 15.28 5.06 40.70
N PRO A 742 14.52 5.84 39.91
CA PRO A 742 13.46 6.72 40.42
C PRO A 742 12.26 5.98 41.05
N LEU A 743 12.12 4.66 40.86
CA LEU A 743 11.04 3.85 41.42
C LEU A 743 11.46 3.04 42.66
N MET A 744 12.77 2.97 42.96
CA MET A 744 13.31 2.23 44.10
C MET A 744 14.59 2.88 44.61
N SER A 745 14.54 3.53 45.78
CA SER A 745 15.70 4.20 46.36
C SER A 745 16.81 3.22 46.79
N LEU A 746 18.05 3.71 46.85
CA LEU A 746 19.20 2.92 47.32
C LEU A 746 19.00 2.39 48.76
N GLU A 747 18.32 3.14 49.63
CA GLU A 747 17.95 2.70 50.99
C GLU A 747 16.95 1.52 50.96
N GLN A 748 15.98 1.56 50.04
CA GLN A 748 15.07 0.43 49.82
C GLN A 748 15.81 -0.80 49.25
N ALA A 749 16.82 -0.59 48.40
CA ALA A 749 17.69 -1.66 47.88
C ALA A 749 18.51 -2.34 48.98
N GLU A 750 19.20 -1.56 49.82
CA GLU A 750 19.95 -2.09 50.97
C GLU A 750 19.05 -2.74 52.03
N GLY A 751 17.85 -2.19 52.27
CA GLY A 751 16.85 -2.84 53.13
C GLY A 751 16.35 -4.17 52.54
N THR A 752 16.13 -4.23 51.21
CA THR A 752 15.77 -5.46 50.51
C THR A 752 16.87 -6.52 50.66
N ARG A 753 18.14 -6.12 50.49
CA ARG A 753 19.31 -6.99 50.72
C ARG A 753 19.27 -7.62 52.12
N LYS A 754 19.14 -6.79 53.16
CA LYS A 754 19.10 -7.24 54.56
C LYS A 754 18.00 -8.25 54.85
N ILE A 755 16.82 -8.10 54.24
CA ILE A 755 15.70 -9.05 54.43
C ILE A 755 15.97 -10.35 53.68
N VAL A 756 16.31 -10.26 52.39
CA VAL A 756 16.41 -11.39 51.45
C VAL A 756 17.61 -12.30 51.76
N GLU A 757 18.73 -11.73 52.22
CA GLU A 757 19.95 -12.49 52.57
C GLU A 757 19.89 -13.07 54.01
N ALA A 758 18.96 -12.60 54.84
CA ALA A 758 18.69 -13.12 56.19
C ALA A 758 17.62 -14.21 56.22
N LEU A 759 16.99 -14.55 55.07
CA LEU A 759 16.08 -15.69 54.97
C LEU A 759 16.81 -17.02 55.24
N PRO A 760 16.12 -18.04 55.77
CA PRO A 760 16.72 -19.35 56.07
C PRO A 760 17.38 -20.02 54.86
N ASP A 761 18.34 -20.91 55.11
CA ASP A 761 18.97 -21.71 54.07
C ASP A 761 17.91 -22.50 53.27
N GLY A 762 18.04 -22.46 51.94
CA GLY A 762 17.01 -22.95 51.00
C GLY A 762 15.93 -21.92 50.61
N GLN A 763 15.84 -20.77 51.29
CA GLN A 763 15.00 -19.62 50.89
C GLN A 763 15.83 -18.34 50.67
N LYS A 764 17.05 -18.31 51.20
CA LYS A 764 18.04 -17.23 51.05
C LYS A 764 18.19 -16.79 49.59
N GLY A 765 17.98 -15.49 49.36
CA GLY A 765 18.14 -14.85 48.05
C GLY A 765 19.45 -14.09 47.91
N GLU A 766 19.49 -13.17 46.94
CA GLU A 766 20.64 -12.35 46.57
C GLU A 766 20.18 -10.95 46.14
N VAL A 767 20.94 -9.89 46.47
CA VAL A 767 20.65 -8.53 45.96
C VAL A 767 21.92 -7.84 45.45
N GLN A 768 22.05 -7.76 44.12
CA GLN A 768 23.13 -7.06 43.45
C GLN A 768 22.69 -5.66 43.01
N ILE A 769 23.50 -4.65 43.36
CA ILE A 769 23.28 -3.24 42.98
C ILE A 769 24.24 -2.89 41.84
N TYR A 770 23.70 -2.25 40.80
CA TYR A 770 24.39 -1.92 39.56
C TYR A 770 24.66 -0.40 39.51
N GLU A 771 25.92 -0.03 39.77
CA GLU A 771 26.39 1.36 39.76
C GLU A 771 26.38 1.98 38.36
N GLY A 772 25.91 3.22 38.25
CA GLY A 772 25.82 3.95 36.96
C GLY A 772 24.62 3.57 36.07
N TYR A 773 23.64 2.84 36.61
CA TYR A 773 22.43 2.42 35.87
C TYR A 773 21.16 3.01 36.47
N ALA A 774 20.14 3.17 35.61
CA ALA A 774 18.81 3.67 35.94
C ALA A 774 17.72 2.62 35.63
N HIS A 775 16.45 2.96 35.88
CA HIS A 775 15.32 2.05 35.69
C HIS A 775 15.25 1.49 34.28
N GLY A 776 15.03 0.18 34.15
CA GLY A 776 14.94 -0.50 32.85
C GLY A 776 16.26 -1.00 32.28
N PHE A 777 17.42 -0.78 32.93
CA PHE A 777 18.73 -1.08 32.33
C PHE A 777 18.89 -2.51 31.78
N ALA A 778 18.30 -3.51 32.45
CA ALA A 778 18.46 -4.91 32.08
C ALA A 778 17.71 -5.30 30.79
N CYS A 779 16.66 -4.57 30.41
CA CYS A 779 15.89 -4.81 29.18
C CYS A 779 15.93 -3.64 28.17
N ARG A 780 16.42 -2.46 28.55
CA ARG A 780 16.46 -1.22 27.75
C ARG A 780 17.90 -0.73 27.60
N ILE A 781 18.70 -1.53 26.88
CA ILE A 781 20.14 -1.28 26.65
C ILE A 781 20.35 0.14 26.09
N ASP A 782 21.04 1.01 26.83
CA ASP A 782 21.49 2.31 26.33
C ASP A 782 22.97 2.23 25.93
N PRO A 783 23.31 2.22 24.63
CA PRO A 783 24.69 2.07 24.16
C PRO A 783 25.57 3.31 24.43
N LYS A 784 25.03 4.36 25.08
CA LYS A 784 25.77 5.54 25.52
C LYS A 784 26.13 5.51 27.00
N ASN A 785 25.73 4.48 27.77
CA ASN A 785 26.19 4.34 29.13
C ASN A 785 27.73 4.15 29.15
N ALA A 786 28.40 4.69 30.17
CA ALA A 786 29.84 4.57 30.36
C ALA A 786 30.26 3.10 30.56
N ASP A 787 29.36 2.29 31.12
CA ASP A 787 29.48 0.83 31.21
C ASP A 787 28.34 0.23 30.34
N PRO A 788 28.66 -0.42 29.20
CA PRO A 788 27.66 -1.05 28.35
C PRO A 788 27.40 -2.53 28.69
N GLU A 789 28.16 -3.13 29.63
CA GLU A 789 28.15 -4.58 29.90
C GLU A 789 27.26 -4.98 31.10
N GLY A 790 26.76 -4.03 31.89
CA GLY A 790 25.85 -4.28 33.01
C GLY A 790 24.56 -5.03 32.66
N PRO A 791 23.88 -4.77 31.53
CA PRO A 791 22.71 -5.55 31.12
C PRO A 791 23.05 -7.03 30.89
N GLU A 792 24.21 -7.33 30.29
CA GLU A 792 24.69 -8.71 30.13
C GLU A 792 25.10 -9.33 31.48
N ARG A 793 25.69 -8.55 32.41
CA ARG A 793 25.94 -9.04 33.78
C ARG A 793 24.65 -9.38 34.51
N ALA A 794 23.58 -8.60 34.38
CA ALA A 794 22.27 -8.91 34.95
C ALA A 794 21.60 -10.15 34.29
N GLU A 795 21.74 -10.33 32.97
CA GLU A 795 21.35 -11.56 32.27
C GLU A 795 22.13 -12.78 32.80
N ASN A 796 23.46 -12.65 32.95
CA ASN A 796 24.31 -13.73 33.45
C ASN A 796 24.05 -14.04 34.95
N GLN A 797 23.71 -13.03 35.77
CA GLN A 797 23.27 -13.20 37.16
C GLN A 797 21.99 -14.05 37.22
N ALA A 798 20.98 -13.72 36.40
CA ALA A 798 19.75 -14.50 36.32
C ALA A 798 20.02 -15.96 35.92
N LEU A 799 20.85 -16.18 34.89
CA LEU A 799 21.18 -17.52 34.41
C LEU A 799 21.99 -18.34 35.43
N ALA A 800 22.94 -17.72 36.14
CA ALA A 800 23.68 -18.37 37.23
C ALA A 800 22.76 -18.71 38.42
N TRP A 801 21.78 -17.85 38.71
CA TRP A 801 20.79 -18.09 39.76
C TRP A 801 19.90 -19.30 39.44
N PHE A 802 19.35 -19.36 38.23
CA PHE A 802 18.55 -20.51 37.79
C PHE A 802 19.37 -21.80 37.73
N GLU A 803 20.60 -21.76 37.22
CA GLU A 803 21.49 -22.92 37.17
C GLU A 803 21.76 -23.51 38.57
N LYS A 804 22.18 -22.66 39.51
CA LYS A 804 22.45 -23.04 40.91
C LYS A 804 21.22 -23.61 41.63
N HIS A 805 20.03 -23.03 41.40
CA HIS A 805 18.82 -23.43 42.13
C HIS A 805 18.00 -24.53 41.44
N PHE A 806 18.26 -24.83 40.17
CA PHE A 806 17.70 -26.00 39.48
C PHE A 806 18.56 -27.26 39.68
N GLU A 807 19.85 -27.10 39.95
CA GLU A 807 20.75 -28.21 40.27
C GLU A 807 20.26 -29.00 41.51
N GLY A 808 20.04 -30.30 41.33
CA GLY A 808 19.53 -31.20 42.38
C GLY A 808 18.02 -31.28 42.53
N ILE A 809 17.22 -30.50 41.77
CA ILE A 809 15.76 -30.67 41.75
C ILE A 809 15.37 -31.88 40.90
N VAL A 810 14.76 -32.88 41.53
CA VAL A 810 14.21 -34.09 40.87
C VAL A 810 12.74 -34.24 41.28
N TYR A 811 11.84 -34.44 40.31
CA TYR A 811 10.39 -34.18 40.45
C TYR A 811 9.45 -35.32 40.05
#